data_AF-A0A2E5TX17-F1
#
_entry.id   AF-A0A2E5TX17-F1
#
_cell.length_a   1.000
_cell.length_b   1.000
_cell.length_c   1.000
_cell.angle_alpha   90.00
_cell.angle_beta   90.00
_cell.angle_gamma   90.00
#
_symmetry.space_group_name_H-M   'P 1'
#
loop_
_entity.id
_entity.type
_entity.pdbx_description
1 polymer ?
#
loop_
_entity_poly.entity_id
_entity_poly.type
_entity_poly.pdbx_seq_one_letter_code
_entity_poly.pdbx_strand_id
1 'polypeptide(L)'
;MYLLMLFLNIIIYIVKYFLILLTVILFSCSSQEESYANIPDNDSDVKPKLEKSEIIKNESQDNKDENESDEPENQTIIDDSFTPMLSIEFQSDSDNYIKANYRVTEQLARLSYPIDAVGYTEDISGGIYLDENGIPAPESIINIDLSNLKSDESKRDNYLKRNSLETDKFPEVFFHVKEIKNLNTSSLLNLDKNEVEFQMIGDLTIHGVTQTKIWDIQAISEMGRLKGQGSISFPFSDFGMEIPKLFFIISVEDKITLELDFDLLISLNSSLNLDSISLPEFVQKEIANNNVNGLYTNAWLCTENDSIIVDDLSTDDEEIWKCYVDIELTDDSVIVTSTGIPNHDFQSGLGCCAQENNYQWIIPTNPQFTEKITMAPDRGPIAITVTGVPIYGPEEGPGGDAVALYFDYFEEDRQPIELGLCGGHSAGAYFHYHFDANCLHWHPEGTGLDWEDWDYRTKLDPNEHSPVIGFAFDGFPIYGPYGWDSYKNVIEITSSYRLKKDANGYNGIDDWEYIEGLGNTDECNGLSSSTPEVPDGIYHYVSTIRNGEGQIGFPYFLLCYHGVPNELNYDVGGQGQGPPVGGQGQGPPDFTEAASKLGITTTELIAALGGPPPDFESAARILGVSIEELQKIIPAGPAIPAPVPPVQNYEYR
;
A
#
# COMPACT_ATOMS: atom_id res chain seq x y z
N MET A 1 44.79 27.70 -6.72
CA MET A 1 44.19 28.55 -7.78
C MET A 1 44.50 28.03 -9.18
N TYR A 2 45.76 27.83 -9.58
CA TYR A 2 46.11 27.32 -10.92
C TYR A 2 45.61 25.89 -11.21
N LEU A 3 45.69 24.98 -10.21
CA LEU A 3 45.11 23.63 -10.31
C LEU A 3 43.58 23.65 -10.42
N LEU A 4 42.92 24.56 -9.69
CA LEU A 4 41.46 24.71 -9.71
C LEU A 4 40.98 25.20 -11.08
N MET A 5 41.70 26.15 -11.70
CA MET A 5 41.40 26.60 -13.07
C MET A 5 41.68 25.52 -14.12
N LEU A 6 42.67 24.65 -13.91
CA LEU A 6 42.89 23.49 -14.80
C LEU A 6 41.74 22.49 -14.69
N PHE A 7 41.28 22.22 -13.47
CA PHE A 7 40.18 21.30 -13.21
C PHE A 7 38.85 21.81 -13.80
N LEU A 8 38.53 23.10 -13.63
CA LEU A 8 37.35 23.71 -14.24
C LEU A 8 37.42 23.70 -15.78
N ASN A 9 38.58 23.93 -16.39
CA ASN A 9 38.72 23.86 -17.85
C ASN A 9 38.55 22.44 -18.39
N ILE A 10 39.00 21.41 -17.66
CA ILE A 10 38.80 20.01 -18.03
C ILE A 10 37.31 19.65 -17.97
N ILE A 11 36.60 20.07 -16.91
CA ILE A 11 35.16 19.84 -16.78
C ILE A 11 34.38 20.53 -17.91
N ILE A 12 34.71 21.79 -18.24
CA ILE A 12 34.07 22.51 -19.36
C ILE A 12 34.32 21.81 -20.70
N TYR A 13 35.50 21.23 -20.92
CA TYR A 13 35.81 20.47 -22.13
C TYR A 13 35.04 19.14 -22.20
N ILE A 14 34.91 18.42 -21.09
CA ILE A 14 34.16 17.16 -21.02
C ILE A 14 32.68 17.41 -21.29
N VAL A 15 32.08 18.45 -20.68
CA VAL A 15 30.68 18.82 -20.90
C VAL A 15 30.41 19.22 -22.35
N LYS A 16 31.32 19.97 -22.99
CA LYS A 16 31.21 20.32 -24.41
C LYS A 16 31.25 19.10 -25.34
N TYR A 17 32.14 18.13 -25.09
CA TYR A 17 32.22 16.92 -25.90
C TYR A 17 31.00 16.01 -25.70
N PHE A 18 30.47 15.95 -24.48
CA PHE A 18 29.25 15.19 -24.17
C PHE A 18 28.02 15.75 -24.89
N LEU A 19 27.86 17.08 -24.93
CA LEU A 19 26.79 17.75 -25.69
C LEU A 19 26.90 17.58 -27.22
N ILE A 20 28.13 17.54 -27.75
CA ILE A 20 28.38 17.26 -29.18
C ILE A 20 28.07 15.79 -29.51
N LEU A 21 28.39 14.86 -28.62
CA LEU A 21 28.07 13.44 -28.80
C LEU A 21 26.55 13.19 -28.74
N LEU A 22 25.85 13.85 -27.81
CA LEU A 22 24.39 13.75 -27.66
C LEU A 22 23.64 14.30 -28.89
N THR A 23 24.14 15.37 -29.51
CA THR A 23 23.57 15.93 -30.73
C THR A 23 23.82 15.05 -31.97
N VAL A 24 24.91 14.29 -32.02
CA VAL A 24 25.16 13.31 -33.11
C VAL A 24 24.24 12.09 -33.00
N ILE A 25 23.91 11.67 -31.78
CA ILE A 25 23.01 10.54 -31.52
C ILE A 25 21.55 10.91 -31.88
N LEU A 26 21.13 12.14 -31.55
CA LEU A 26 19.76 12.62 -31.85
C LEU A 26 19.49 12.84 -33.36
N PHE A 27 20.53 12.97 -34.20
CA PHE A 27 20.38 13.12 -35.65
C PHE A 27 20.49 11.80 -36.45
N SER A 28 20.69 10.65 -35.80
CA SER A 28 20.96 9.38 -36.49
C SER A 28 19.77 8.40 -36.56
N CYS A 29 18.60 8.75 -36.04
CA CYS A 29 17.38 7.94 -36.19
C CYS A 29 16.30 8.71 -36.95
N SER A 30 16.27 8.53 -38.27
CA SER A 30 15.12 8.88 -39.11
C SER A 30 15.13 8.03 -40.39
N SER A 31 13.94 7.54 -40.75
CA SER A 31 13.54 6.88 -42.02
C SER A 31 13.77 5.34 -42.07
N GLN A 32 12.84 4.47 -42.50
CA GLN A 32 11.69 4.61 -43.40
C GLN A 32 10.55 3.60 -43.08
N GLU A 33 9.30 4.01 -43.35
CA GLU A 33 8.15 3.14 -43.66
C GLU A 33 8.26 2.62 -45.10
N GLU A 34 7.85 1.37 -45.33
CA GLU A 34 7.27 0.96 -46.62
C GLU A 34 6.21 -0.15 -46.44
N SER A 35 5.08 0.06 -47.13
CA SER A 35 3.87 -0.74 -47.21
C SER A 35 4.00 -1.94 -48.16
N TYR A 36 3.34 -3.07 -47.89
CA TYR A 36 2.74 -3.92 -48.94
C TYR A 36 1.51 -4.69 -48.42
N ALA A 37 0.45 -4.70 -49.24
CA ALA A 37 -0.79 -5.44 -49.05
C ALA A 37 -0.94 -6.57 -50.10
N ASN A 38 -1.70 -7.61 -49.70
CA ASN A 38 -2.48 -8.61 -50.46
C ASN A 38 -1.88 -9.98 -50.90
N ILE A 39 -2.31 -11.06 -50.18
CA ILE A 39 -3.12 -12.26 -50.58
C ILE A 39 -2.53 -13.23 -51.67
N PRO A 40 -2.62 -14.60 -51.57
CA PRO A 40 -3.83 -15.38 -51.18
C PRO A 40 -3.70 -16.65 -50.30
N ASP A 41 -4.89 -17.08 -49.87
CA ASP A 41 -5.36 -18.38 -49.37
C ASP A 41 -4.52 -19.61 -49.69
N ASN A 42 -4.37 -20.48 -48.69
CA ASN A 42 -4.64 -21.90 -48.92
C ASN A 42 -5.15 -22.62 -47.65
N ASP A 43 -6.22 -23.37 -47.90
CA ASP A 43 -7.01 -24.23 -47.03
C ASP A 43 -6.25 -25.51 -46.64
N SER A 44 -6.35 -25.93 -45.38
CA SER A 44 -6.50 -27.35 -45.03
C SER A 44 -6.75 -27.54 -43.52
N ASP A 45 -7.98 -27.97 -43.21
CA ASP A 45 -8.42 -28.74 -42.05
C ASP A 45 -7.36 -29.66 -41.43
N VAL A 46 -7.27 -29.69 -40.08
CA VAL A 46 -7.44 -30.89 -39.21
C VAL A 46 -7.56 -30.44 -37.74
N LYS A 47 -8.70 -30.73 -37.10
CA LYS A 47 -8.90 -30.73 -35.63
C LYS A 47 -8.52 -32.10 -35.03
N PRO A 48 -8.16 -32.15 -33.73
CA PRO A 48 -9.00 -32.94 -32.83
C PRO A 48 -9.32 -32.27 -31.48
N LYS A 49 -10.50 -32.69 -30.97
CA LYS A 49 -11.13 -32.45 -29.66
C LYS A 49 -10.28 -32.88 -28.45
N LEU A 50 -10.51 -32.21 -27.32
CA LEU A 50 -10.38 -32.78 -25.97
C LEU A 50 -11.62 -32.42 -25.15
N GLU A 51 -12.22 -33.46 -24.56
CA GLU A 51 -13.48 -33.46 -23.80
C GLU A 51 -13.26 -33.28 -22.30
N LYS A 52 -14.24 -32.64 -21.65
CA LYS A 52 -14.44 -32.55 -20.20
C LYS A 52 -14.84 -33.91 -19.63
N SER A 53 -14.42 -34.21 -18.40
CA SER A 53 -15.02 -35.25 -17.56
C SER A 53 -15.31 -34.72 -16.15
N GLU A 54 -16.60 -34.64 -15.83
CA GLU A 54 -17.15 -34.70 -14.47
C GLU A 54 -17.25 -36.18 -14.03
N ILE A 55 -17.03 -36.49 -12.75
CA ILE A 55 -17.55 -37.73 -12.14
C ILE A 55 -18.12 -37.43 -10.73
N ILE A 56 -19.26 -38.09 -10.52
CA ILE A 56 -20.29 -37.98 -9.49
C ILE A 56 -19.95 -38.78 -8.21
N LYS A 57 -20.55 -38.31 -7.11
CA LYS A 57 -20.68 -38.90 -5.75
C LYS A 57 -21.12 -40.38 -5.72
N ASN A 58 -20.75 -41.08 -4.65
CA ASN A 58 -21.60 -42.11 -4.03
C ASN A 58 -21.31 -42.23 -2.52
N GLU A 59 -22.39 -42.33 -1.76
CA GLU A 59 -22.50 -42.47 -0.31
C GLU A 59 -22.29 -43.92 0.17
N SER A 60 -21.87 -44.11 1.43
CA SER A 60 -22.47 -45.10 2.35
C SER A 60 -21.99 -44.90 3.80
N GLN A 61 -22.94 -45.01 4.74
CA GLN A 61 -22.85 -44.84 6.20
C GLN A 61 -22.30 -46.07 6.96
N ASP A 62 -21.97 -45.81 8.24
CA ASP A 62 -22.06 -46.67 9.46
C ASP A 62 -21.14 -47.90 9.64
N ASN A 63 -20.16 -47.82 10.57
CA ASN A 63 -20.31 -48.25 11.97
C ASN A 63 -19.00 -48.29 12.79
N LYS A 64 -19.21 -48.20 14.10
CA LYS A 64 -18.35 -48.15 15.29
C LYS A 64 -17.44 -49.37 15.62
N ASP A 65 -16.46 -49.03 16.48
CA ASP A 65 -15.86 -49.76 17.63
C ASP A 65 -14.54 -50.59 17.50
N GLU A 66 -13.54 -50.04 18.20
CA GLU A 66 -12.62 -50.63 19.21
C GLU A 66 -11.42 -51.57 18.88
N ASN A 67 -10.25 -51.03 19.24
CA ASN A 67 -9.13 -51.56 20.03
C ASN A 67 -8.03 -52.51 19.47
N GLU A 68 -6.83 -51.90 19.39
CA GLU A 68 -5.55 -52.24 20.07
C GLU A 68 -4.81 -53.56 19.75
N SER A 69 -3.59 -53.41 19.20
CA SER A 69 -2.34 -53.99 19.75
C SER A 69 -1.07 -53.50 19.01
N ASP A 70 -0.26 -52.68 19.69
CA ASP A 70 1.22 -52.53 19.80
C ASP A 70 2.14 -53.31 18.82
N GLU A 71 3.31 -52.87 18.30
CA GLU A 71 4.30 -51.78 18.52
C GLU A 71 5.39 -51.98 17.39
N PRO A 72 6.44 -51.15 17.21
CA PRO A 72 6.53 -49.69 17.10
C PRO A 72 7.08 -49.26 15.70
N GLU A 73 6.53 -48.19 15.11
CA GLU A 73 7.19 -47.50 13.99
C GLU A 73 8.02 -46.32 14.53
N ASN A 74 9.27 -46.29 14.09
CA ASN A 74 10.28 -45.29 14.39
C ASN A 74 9.84 -43.95 13.78
N GLN A 75 9.09 -43.15 14.54
CA GLN A 75 8.72 -41.79 14.17
C GLN A 75 9.95 -40.90 14.25
N THR A 76 10.50 -40.56 13.09
CA THR A 76 11.22 -39.28 12.90
C THR A 76 10.24 -38.17 13.27
N ILE A 77 10.54 -37.49 14.37
CA ILE A 77 9.93 -36.22 14.75
C ILE A 77 10.25 -35.24 13.62
N ILE A 78 9.25 -34.93 12.79
CA ILE A 78 9.28 -33.73 11.96
C ILE A 78 8.84 -32.61 12.89
N ASP A 79 9.76 -31.68 13.13
CA ASP A 79 9.56 -30.50 13.96
C ASP A 79 8.66 -29.52 13.19
N ASP A 80 7.36 -29.63 13.40
CA ASP A 80 6.29 -28.88 12.72
C ASP A 80 6.12 -27.44 13.26
N SER A 81 7.19 -26.79 13.74
CA SER A 81 7.10 -25.41 14.27
C SER A 81 8.26 -24.48 13.93
N PHE A 82 8.94 -24.66 12.79
CA PHE A 82 9.83 -23.60 12.31
C PHE A 82 8.99 -22.42 11.82
N THR A 83 9.03 -21.30 12.55
CA THR A 83 8.35 -20.06 12.15
C THR A 83 9.43 -19.10 11.63
N PRO A 84 9.57 -18.90 10.32
CA PRO A 84 10.54 -17.96 9.79
C PRO A 84 10.16 -16.55 10.23
N MET A 85 11.10 -15.81 10.81
CA MET A 85 10.99 -14.38 11.09
C MET A 85 11.31 -13.57 9.83
N LEU A 86 12.35 -13.99 9.11
CA LEU A 86 12.91 -13.29 7.97
C LEU A 86 12.96 -14.22 6.76
N SER A 87 12.67 -13.69 5.58
CA SER A 87 12.71 -14.41 4.31
C SER A 87 13.39 -13.58 3.22
N ILE A 88 14.14 -14.26 2.37
CA ILE A 88 14.80 -13.72 1.19
C ILE A 88 14.48 -14.65 0.03
N GLU A 89 13.75 -14.17 -0.97
CA GLU A 89 13.34 -14.96 -2.15
C GLU A 89 14.23 -14.64 -3.35
N PHE A 90 14.60 -15.65 -4.15
CA PHE A 90 15.54 -15.48 -5.28
C PHE A 90 14.88 -15.45 -6.66
N GLN A 91 13.55 -15.35 -6.74
CA GLN A 91 12.83 -15.41 -8.02
C GLN A 91 13.08 -14.16 -8.88
N SER A 92 13.46 -14.37 -10.15
CA SER A 92 13.84 -13.32 -11.11
C SER A 92 12.69 -12.43 -11.62
N ASP A 93 11.44 -12.78 -11.34
CA ASP A 93 10.24 -11.97 -11.70
C ASP A 93 9.86 -10.97 -10.59
N SER A 94 10.57 -10.97 -9.46
CA SER A 94 10.39 -10.04 -8.33
C SER A 94 11.37 -8.86 -8.43
N ASP A 95 11.23 -7.82 -7.61
CA ASP A 95 12.17 -6.68 -7.49
C ASP A 95 13.57 -7.07 -6.94
N ASN A 96 13.92 -8.35 -7.04
CA ASN A 96 15.16 -8.97 -6.61
C ASN A 96 16.06 -9.26 -7.82
N TYR A 97 17.33 -8.88 -7.71
CA TYR A 97 18.35 -9.21 -8.68
C TYR A 97 19.34 -10.20 -8.06
N ILE A 98 19.61 -11.29 -8.76
CA ILE A 98 20.67 -12.23 -8.40
C ILE A 98 21.31 -12.84 -9.64
N LYS A 99 22.63 -13.01 -9.59
CA LYS A 99 23.43 -13.57 -10.68
C LYS A 99 24.49 -14.49 -10.14
N ALA A 100 24.59 -15.68 -10.69
CA ALA A 100 25.62 -16.65 -10.38
C ALA A 100 26.66 -16.67 -11.50
N ASN A 101 27.93 -16.53 -11.12
CA ASN A 101 29.07 -16.55 -12.02
C ASN A 101 30.04 -17.67 -11.61
N TYR A 102 30.74 -18.24 -12.60
CA TYR A 102 31.95 -19.04 -12.34
C TYR A 102 33.16 -18.35 -12.96
N ARG A 103 34.33 -18.58 -12.38
CA ARG A 103 35.63 -18.10 -12.85
C ARG A 103 36.67 -19.22 -12.74
N VAL A 104 37.41 -19.45 -13.82
CA VAL A 104 38.53 -20.40 -13.87
C VAL A 104 39.71 -19.81 -14.65
N THR A 105 40.89 -19.79 -14.04
CA THR A 105 42.11 -19.30 -14.71
C THR A 105 42.63 -20.34 -15.72
N GLU A 106 42.79 -19.95 -16.98
CA GLU A 106 43.32 -20.78 -18.06
C GLU A 106 44.44 -20.08 -18.86
N GLN A 107 45.42 -20.87 -19.33
CA GLN A 107 46.45 -20.42 -20.26
C GLN A 107 46.17 -21.03 -21.63
N LEU A 108 45.80 -20.19 -22.60
CA LEU A 108 45.61 -20.61 -23.99
C LEU A 108 46.92 -20.52 -24.77
N ALA A 109 47.16 -21.44 -25.70
CA ALA A 109 48.36 -21.48 -26.53
C ALA A 109 48.53 -20.24 -27.43
N ARG A 110 47.44 -19.53 -27.70
CA ARG A 110 47.41 -18.30 -28.52
C ARG A 110 47.73 -17.02 -27.74
N LEU A 111 47.75 -17.07 -26.41
CA LEU A 111 47.95 -15.91 -25.54
C LEU A 111 49.29 -16.01 -24.81
N SER A 112 49.87 -14.87 -24.45
CA SER A 112 51.15 -14.80 -23.75
C SER A 112 51.04 -14.76 -22.23
N TYR A 113 49.83 -14.68 -21.68
CA TYR A 113 49.53 -14.65 -20.25
C TYR A 113 48.22 -15.40 -19.96
N PRO A 114 48.01 -15.87 -18.71
CA PRO A 114 46.77 -16.53 -18.31
C PRO A 114 45.58 -15.56 -18.32
N ILE A 115 44.40 -16.08 -18.59
CA ILE A 115 43.13 -15.34 -18.60
C ILE A 115 42.08 -16.07 -17.75
N ASP A 116 41.03 -15.37 -17.34
CA ASP A 116 39.89 -15.98 -16.67
C ASP A 116 38.83 -16.39 -17.69
N ALA A 117 38.45 -17.66 -17.68
CA ALA A 117 37.21 -18.12 -18.28
C ALA A 117 36.06 -17.82 -17.30
N VAL A 118 35.12 -16.99 -17.73
CA VAL A 118 33.96 -16.59 -16.94
C VAL A 118 32.67 -16.99 -17.66
N GLY A 119 31.68 -17.45 -16.91
CA GLY A 119 30.32 -17.61 -17.40
C GLY A 119 29.31 -17.39 -16.29
N TYR A 120 28.06 -17.15 -16.66
CA TYR A 120 27.01 -16.72 -15.75
C TYR A 120 25.63 -17.25 -16.12
N THR A 121 24.76 -17.28 -15.12
CA THR A 121 23.31 -17.47 -15.24
C THR A 121 22.59 -16.56 -14.27
N GLU A 122 21.39 -16.14 -14.64
CA GLU A 122 20.46 -15.34 -13.82
C GLU A 122 19.19 -16.15 -13.50
N ASP A 123 19.09 -17.39 -14.01
CA ASP A 123 17.99 -18.30 -13.73
C ASP A 123 18.19 -18.96 -12.36
N ILE A 124 17.84 -18.21 -11.31
CA ILE A 124 18.00 -18.60 -9.91
C ILE A 124 16.63 -18.56 -9.23
N SER A 125 16.36 -19.51 -8.34
CA SER A 125 15.10 -19.60 -7.58
C SER A 125 15.32 -20.21 -6.18
N GLY A 126 14.25 -20.34 -5.41
CA GLY A 126 14.28 -20.74 -4.00
C GLY A 126 14.37 -19.53 -3.07
N GLY A 127 14.72 -19.77 -1.81
CA GLY A 127 14.77 -18.72 -0.79
C GLY A 127 15.57 -19.13 0.44
N ILE A 128 15.90 -18.15 1.28
CA ILE A 128 16.48 -18.35 2.62
C ILE A 128 15.48 -17.83 3.64
N TYR A 129 15.14 -18.67 4.60
CA TYR A 129 14.17 -18.38 5.65
C TYR A 129 14.87 -18.53 7.00
N LEU A 130 14.91 -17.47 7.81
CA LEU A 130 15.61 -17.43 9.08
C LEU A 130 14.63 -17.23 10.24
N ASP A 131 14.88 -17.90 11.37
CA ASP A 131 14.18 -17.62 12.63
C ASP A 131 14.75 -16.36 13.34
N GLU A 132 14.24 -16.07 14.54
CA GLU A 132 14.70 -14.97 15.40
C GLU A 132 16.19 -15.04 15.77
N ASN A 133 16.78 -16.23 15.77
CA ASN A 133 18.17 -16.48 16.12
C ASN A 133 19.09 -16.49 14.87
N GLY A 134 18.55 -16.25 13.67
CA GLY A 134 19.29 -16.33 12.41
C GLY A 134 19.57 -17.76 11.96
N ILE A 135 18.84 -18.74 12.49
CA ILE A 135 18.96 -20.15 12.11
C ILE A 135 18.13 -20.38 10.84
N PRO A 136 18.72 -20.96 9.77
CA PRO A 136 17.98 -21.27 8.56
C PRO A 136 16.95 -22.39 8.72
N ALA A 137 15.79 -22.23 8.08
CA ALA A 137 14.78 -23.25 7.94
C ALA A 137 15.28 -24.43 7.11
N PRO A 138 14.81 -25.67 7.36
CA PRO A 138 15.18 -26.84 6.56
C PRO A 138 14.96 -26.68 5.03
N GLU A 139 13.98 -25.88 4.64
CA GLU A 139 13.61 -25.57 3.25
C GLU A 139 14.45 -24.45 2.61
N SER A 140 15.38 -23.82 3.34
CA SER A 140 16.24 -22.76 2.81
C SER A 140 17.18 -23.30 1.73
N ILE A 141 16.90 -22.96 0.47
CA ILE A 141 17.56 -23.52 -0.71
C ILE A 141 17.78 -22.47 -1.79
N ILE A 142 18.96 -22.49 -2.42
CA ILE A 142 19.26 -21.73 -3.64
C ILE A 142 19.34 -22.72 -4.80
N ASN A 143 18.45 -22.56 -5.77
CA ASN A 143 18.38 -23.36 -6.99
C ASN A 143 18.93 -22.54 -8.15
N ILE A 144 19.90 -23.08 -8.89
CA ILE A 144 20.55 -22.39 -10.02
C ILE A 144 20.39 -23.26 -11.26
N ASP A 145 19.66 -22.76 -12.26
CA ASP A 145 19.49 -23.43 -13.56
C ASP A 145 20.67 -23.06 -14.49
N LEU A 146 21.37 -24.08 -14.96
CA LEU A 146 22.51 -24.00 -15.86
C LEU A 146 22.11 -24.21 -17.33
N SER A 147 20.83 -24.42 -17.64
CA SER A 147 20.32 -24.65 -19.00
C SER A 147 20.62 -23.48 -19.93
N ASN A 148 20.59 -22.26 -19.40
CA ASN A 148 20.92 -21.01 -20.10
C ASN A 148 22.29 -20.43 -19.71
N LEU A 149 23.18 -21.23 -19.11
CA LEU A 149 24.53 -20.80 -18.76
C LEU A 149 25.27 -20.23 -19.99
N LYS A 150 25.75 -18.99 -19.88
CA LYS A 150 26.43 -18.27 -20.96
C LYS A 150 27.85 -17.88 -20.56
N SER A 151 28.79 -17.98 -21.48
CA SER A 151 30.11 -17.37 -21.38
C SER A 151 30.37 -16.42 -22.55
N ASP A 152 31.55 -15.83 -22.60
CA ASP A 152 31.99 -14.98 -23.72
C ASP A 152 32.29 -15.76 -25.01
N GLU A 153 32.24 -17.09 -25.00
CA GLU A 153 32.52 -17.94 -26.18
C GLU A 153 31.53 -19.11 -26.28
N SER A 154 30.68 -19.06 -27.31
CA SER A 154 29.69 -20.11 -27.61
C SER A 154 30.25 -21.54 -27.69
N LYS A 155 31.51 -21.70 -28.13
CA LYS A 155 32.18 -23.02 -28.15
C LYS A 155 32.43 -23.55 -26.74
N ARG A 156 32.73 -22.67 -25.78
CA ARG A 156 32.89 -23.03 -24.37
C ARG A 156 31.55 -23.45 -23.80
N ASP A 157 30.48 -22.72 -24.07
CA ASP A 157 29.12 -23.06 -23.61
C ASP A 157 28.74 -24.49 -24.05
N ASN A 158 28.95 -24.79 -25.34
CA ASN A 158 28.71 -26.13 -25.89
C ASN A 158 29.59 -27.23 -25.28
N TYR A 159 30.83 -26.90 -24.89
CA TYR A 159 31.74 -27.84 -24.24
C TYR A 159 31.32 -28.10 -22.79
N LEU A 160 31.02 -27.05 -22.02
CA LEU A 160 30.55 -27.17 -20.63
C LEU A 160 29.27 -28.01 -20.55
N LYS A 161 28.36 -27.80 -21.50
CA LYS A 161 27.09 -28.52 -21.63
C LYS A 161 27.24 -30.03 -21.79
N ARG A 162 28.32 -30.51 -22.44
CA ARG A 162 28.49 -31.93 -22.81
C ARG A 162 29.62 -32.67 -22.09
N ASN A 163 30.55 -31.96 -21.45
CA ASN A 163 31.79 -32.56 -20.98
C ASN A 163 32.14 -32.21 -19.53
N SER A 164 32.26 -30.92 -19.20
CA SER A 164 32.79 -30.52 -17.89
C SER A 164 31.69 -30.49 -16.83
N LEU A 165 30.71 -29.60 -17.00
CA LEU A 165 29.56 -29.49 -16.11
C LEU A 165 28.47 -30.49 -16.50
N GLU A 166 28.48 -30.95 -17.76
CA GLU A 166 27.47 -31.84 -18.33
C GLU A 166 26.05 -31.34 -18.05
N THR A 167 25.78 -30.07 -18.31
CA THR A 167 24.47 -29.44 -17.99
C THR A 167 23.29 -30.08 -18.73
N ASP A 168 23.55 -30.84 -19.82
CA ASP A 168 22.54 -31.70 -20.46
C ASP A 168 22.06 -32.86 -19.56
N LYS A 169 22.88 -33.28 -18.59
CA LYS A 169 22.59 -34.36 -17.62
C LYS A 169 22.30 -33.84 -16.23
N PHE A 170 23.00 -32.76 -15.84
CA PHE A 170 22.90 -32.13 -14.53
C PHE A 170 22.59 -30.64 -14.74
N PRO A 171 21.33 -30.31 -15.12
CA PRO A 171 20.96 -28.93 -15.47
C PRO A 171 20.91 -28.00 -14.26
N GLU A 172 20.80 -28.53 -13.04
CA GLU A 172 20.58 -27.75 -11.83
C GLU A 172 21.74 -27.87 -10.84
N VAL A 173 22.01 -26.78 -10.14
CA VAL A 173 22.88 -26.71 -8.97
C VAL A 173 22.04 -26.30 -7.78
N PHE A 174 22.24 -26.99 -6.65
CA PHE A 174 21.48 -26.78 -5.42
C PHE A 174 22.42 -26.37 -4.30
N PHE A 175 22.05 -25.37 -3.52
CA PHE A 175 22.70 -25.05 -2.26
C PHE A 175 21.69 -25.03 -1.12
N HIS A 176 21.69 -26.06 -0.29
CA HIS A 176 20.86 -26.11 0.92
C HIS A 176 21.60 -25.42 2.07
N VAL A 177 21.05 -24.31 2.55
CA VAL A 177 21.65 -23.53 3.63
C VAL A 177 21.40 -24.23 4.96
N LYS A 178 22.46 -24.59 5.68
CA LYS A 178 22.38 -25.30 6.96
C LYS A 178 22.67 -24.41 8.16
N GLU A 179 23.58 -23.47 8.00
CA GLU A 179 24.04 -22.61 9.08
C GLU A 179 24.53 -21.29 8.50
N ILE A 180 24.27 -20.19 9.20
CA ILE A 180 24.86 -18.89 8.91
C ILE A 180 25.70 -18.45 10.12
N LYS A 181 26.97 -18.13 9.88
CA LYS A 181 27.89 -17.64 10.92
C LYS A 181 28.16 -16.16 10.77
N ASN A 182 28.33 -15.50 11.92
CA ASN A 182 28.68 -14.09 12.05
C ASN A 182 27.63 -13.13 11.46
N LEU A 183 26.41 -13.61 11.18
CA LEU A 183 25.31 -12.74 10.82
C LEU A 183 24.71 -12.13 12.09
N ASN A 184 24.76 -10.82 12.20
CA ASN A 184 23.95 -10.08 13.17
C ASN A 184 22.60 -9.77 12.51
N THR A 185 21.54 -10.49 12.89
CA THR A 185 20.20 -10.29 12.33
C THR A 185 19.67 -8.87 12.55
N SER A 186 20.05 -8.22 13.66
CA SER A 186 19.69 -6.81 13.92
C SER A 186 20.30 -5.85 12.89
N SER A 187 21.48 -6.18 12.33
CA SER A 187 22.10 -5.37 11.27
C SER A 187 21.39 -5.48 9.92
N LEU A 188 20.56 -6.51 9.72
CA LEU A 188 19.71 -6.66 8.54
C LEU A 188 18.38 -5.90 8.65
N LEU A 189 17.94 -5.63 9.89
CA LEU A 189 16.62 -5.04 10.18
C LEU A 189 16.69 -3.54 10.51
N ASN A 190 17.88 -2.99 10.67
CA ASN A 190 18.06 -1.55 10.89
C ASN A 190 17.87 -0.78 9.57
N LEU A 191 17.24 0.40 9.66
CA LEU A 191 17.02 1.33 8.53
C LEU A 191 18.30 2.06 8.11
N ASP A 192 19.31 2.13 8.99
CA ASP A 192 20.62 2.68 8.65
C ASP A 192 21.38 1.79 7.65
N LYS A 193 22.29 2.42 6.90
CA LYS A 193 23.24 1.72 6.06
C LYS A 193 24.25 0.94 6.91
N ASN A 194 24.20 -0.39 6.84
CA ASN A 194 25.08 -1.30 7.57
C ASN A 194 25.91 -2.14 6.61
N GLU A 195 27.23 -2.16 6.78
CA GLU A 195 28.09 -3.18 6.16
C GLU A 195 27.97 -4.49 6.94
N VAL A 196 27.65 -5.57 6.26
CA VAL A 196 27.48 -6.90 6.85
C VAL A 196 28.39 -7.91 6.17
N GLU A 197 29.08 -8.71 6.99
CA GLU A 197 29.94 -9.81 6.54
C GLU A 197 29.55 -11.07 7.29
N PHE A 198 29.25 -12.15 6.56
CA PHE A 198 28.83 -13.41 7.16
C PHE A 198 29.22 -14.61 6.29
N GLN A 199 29.15 -15.81 6.87
CA GLN A 199 29.44 -17.05 6.16
C GLN A 199 28.20 -17.92 6.06
N MET A 200 27.84 -18.35 4.85
CA MET A 200 26.78 -19.35 4.64
C MET A 200 27.39 -20.73 4.48
N ILE A 201 27.00 -21.67 5.34
CA ILE A 201 27.47 -23.05 5.34
C ILE A 201 26.32 -23.93 4.91
N GLY A 202 26.54 -24.78 3.91
CA GLY A 202 25.47 -25.57 3.33
C GLY A 202 25.97 -26.71 2.46
N ASP A 203 25.04 -27.55 2.02
CA ASP A 203 25.32 -28.63 1.08
C ASP A 203 25.18 -28.11 -0.35
N LEU A 204 26.29 -28.00 -1.05
CA LEU A 204 26.37 -27.62 -2.45
C LEU A 204 26.36 -28.88 -3.31
N THR A 205 25.44 -28.97 -4.28
CA THR A 205 25.37 -30.06 -5.25
C THR A 205 25.68 -29.56 -6.63
N ILE A 206 26.77 -30.05 -7.23
CA ILE A 206 27.18 -29.74 -8.60
C ILE A 206 27.51 -31.07 -9.29
N HIS A 207 27.08 -31.23 -10.54
CA HIS A 207 27.38 -32.43 -11.34
C HIS A 207 26.93 -33.73 -10.65
N GLY A 208 25.82 -33.66 -9.90
CA GLY A 208 25.27 -34.79 -9.14
C GLY A 208 26.08 -35.19 -7.90
N VAL A 209 27.12 -34.44 -7.54
CA VAL A 209 27.94 -34.67 -6.34
C VAL A 209 27.65 -33.58 -5.31
N THR A 210 27.40 -33.97 -4.07
CA THR A 210 27.11 -33.05 -2.96
C THR A 210 28.31 -32.92 -2.04
N GLN A 211 28.69 -31.70 -1.68
CA GLN A 211 29.75 -31.38 -0.73
C GLN A 211 29.30 -30.26 0.21
N THR A 212 29.64 -30.34 1.50
CA THR A 212 29.43 -29.22 2.41
C THR A 212 30.46 -28.12 2.12
N LYS A 213 29.98 -26.90 1.94
CA LYS A 213 30.72 -25.76 1.42
C LYS A 213 30.39 -24.49 2.19
N ILE A 214 31.31 -23.53 2.17
CA ILE A 214 31.23 -22.27 2.91
C ILE A 214 31.36 -21.12 1.91
N TRP A 215 30.34 -20.28 1.84
CA TRP A 215 30.34 -19.03 1.09
C TRP A 215 30.69 -17.87 2.01
N ASP A 216 31.65 -17.05 1.59
CA ASP A 216 31.95 -15.78 2.24
C ASP A 216 31.11 -14.68 1.58
N ILE A 217 30.27 -14.00 2.36
CA ILE A 217 29.34 -12.97 1.90
C ILE A 217 29.75 -11.61 2.44
N GLN A 218 29.78 -10.61 1.56
CA GLN A 218 29.98 -9.20 1.88
C GLN A 218 28.83 -8.41 1.27
N ALA A 219 28.07 -7.70 2.10
CA ALA A 219 26.91 -6.96 1.66
C ALA A 219 26.71 -5.65 2.42
N ILE A 220 25.83 -4.82 1.90
CA ILE A 220 25.30 -3.62 2.53
C ILE A 220 23.81 -3.87 2.74
N SER A 221 23.35 -3.72 3.98
CA SER A 221 21.94 -3.69 4.34
C SER A 221 21.49 -2.25 4.51
N GLU A 222 20.46 -1.82 3.80
CA GLU A 222 19.91 -0.46 3.86
C GLU A 222 18.43 -0.53 3.47
N MET A 223 17.55 0.05 4.29
CA MET A 223 16.10 0.11 4.03
C MET A 223 15.46 -1.25 3.65
N GLY A 224 15.82 -2.33 4.37
CA GLY A 224 15.29 -3.68 4.10
C GLY A 224 15.81 -4.33 2.81
N ARG A 225 16.78 -3.74 2.12
CA ARG A 225 17.47 -4.35 0.99
C ARG A 225 18.87 -4.80 1.35
N LEU A 226 19.26 -5.98 0.86
CA LEU A 226 20.59 -6.55 1.00
C LEU A 226 21.27 -6.59 -0.36
N LYS A 227 22.31 -5.76 -0.53
CA LYS A 227 23.08 -5.65 -1.77
C LYS A 227 24.52 -6.07 -1.55
N GLY A 228 25.00 -7.05 -2.29
CA GLY A 228 26.34 -7.57 -2.02
C GLY A 228 26.83 -8.62 -3.00
N GLN A 229 27.91 -9.26 -2.56
CA GLN A 229 28.58 -10.35 -3.28
C GLN A 229 28.87 -11.52 -2.35
N GLY A 230 28.79 -12.72 -2.90
CA GLY A 230 29.22 -13.95 -2.27
C GLY A 230 30.30 -14.64 -3.07
N SER A 231 31.25 -15.31 -2.41
CA SER A 231 32.23 -16.13 -3.14
C SER A 231 32.59 -17.42 -2.44
N ILE A 232 32.97 -18.42 -3.24
CA ILE A 232 33.56 -19.67 -2.78
C ILE A 232 34.57 -20.19 -3.82
N SER A 233 35.60 -20.93 -3.39
CA SER A 233 36.54 -21.60 -4.30
C SER A 233 36.80 -23.05 -3.93
N PHE A 234 36.97 -23.92 -4.93
CA PHE A 234 37.25 -25.34 -4.76
C PHE A 234 37.92 -25.96 -6.01
N PRO A 235 38.64 -27.09 -5.90
CA PRO A 235 39.18 -27.81 -7.06
C PRO A 235 38.09 -28.59 -7.82
N PHE A 236 38.35 -28.95 -9.07
CA PHE A 236 37.39 -29.69 -9.92
C PHE A 236 37.00 -31.05 -9.31
N SER A 237 37.95 -31.70 -8.63
CA SER A 237 37.79 -33.02 -8.05
C SER A 237 36.73 -33.12 -6.96
N ASP A 238 36.39 -32.02 -6.29
CA ASP A 238 35.40 -32.00 -5.21
C ASP A 238 34.02 -32.44 -5.68
N PHE A 239 33.72 -32.18 -6.96
CA PHE A 239 32.44 -32.49 -7.60
C PHE A 239 32.58 -33.55 -8.70
N GLY A 240 33.66 -34.33 -8.68
CA GLY A 240 33.86 -35.41 -9.66
C GLY A 240 34.12 -34.93 -11.10
N MET A 241 34.42 -33.64 -11.28
CA MET A 241 34.71 -33.08 -12.59
C MET A 241 36.17 -33.25 -12.98
N GLU A 242 36.45 -33.42 -14.27
CA GLU A 242 37.80 -33.42 -14.80
C GLU A 242 38.21 -32.04 -15.31
N ILE A 243 39.47 -31.67 -15.07
CA ILE A 243 40.06 -30.46 -15.64
C ILE A 243 40.03 -30.57 -17.18
N PRO A 244 39.48 -29.57 -17.91
CA PRO A 244 39.38 -29.59 -19.37
C PRO A 244 40.73 -29.77 -20.07
N LYS A 245 40.78 -30.69 -21.05
CA LYS A 245 41.99 -31.01 -21.83
C LYS A 245 41.72 -30.86 -23.33
N LEU A 246 41.95 -29.65 -23.85
CA LEU A 246 41.84 -29.35 -25.28
C LEU A 246 43.21 -28.96 -25.84
N PHE A 247 43.49 -29.31 -27.11
CA PHE A 247 44.82 -29.15 -27.72
C PHE A 247 45.33 -27.68 -27.76
N PHE A 248 44.44 -26.71 -27.61
CA PHE A 248 44.75 -25.28 -27.61
C PHE A 248 44.87 -24.67 -26.21
N ILE A 249 44.66 -25.46 -25.15
CA ILE A 249 44.82 -25.08 -23.74
C ILE A 249 46.17 -25.64 -23.25
N ILE A 250 47.03 -24.76 -22.75
CA ILE A 250 48.32 -25.14 -22.14
C ILE A 250 48.10 -25.66 -20.72
N SER A 251 47.32 -24.94 -19.92
CA SER A 251 46.99 -25.30 -18.54
C SER A 251 45.70 -24.65 -18.09
N VAL A 252 45.04 -25.28 -17.13
CA VAL A 252 43.89 -24.74 -16.37
C VAL A 252 44.24 -24.89 -14.90
N GLU A 253 44.02 -23.85 -14.10
CA GLU A 253 44.19 -23.96 -12.65
C GLU A 253 43.14 -24.93 -12.08
N ASP A 254 43.56 -25.80 -11.16
CA ASP A 254 42.64 -26.69 -10.43
C ASP A 254 41.94 -25.93 -9.29
N LYS A 255 41.28 -24.84 -9.65
CA LYS A 255 40.53 -23.95 -8.77
C LYS A 255 39.42 -23.30 -9.59
N ILE A 256 38.19 -23.61 -9.21
CA ILE A 256 36.97 -22.96 -9.67
C ILE A 256 36.55 -21.99 -8.58
N THR A 257 36.28 -20.74 -8.95
CA THR A 257 35.66 -19.76 -8.06
C THR A 257 34.22 -19.55 -8.52
N LEU A 258 33.26 -19.69 -7.62
CA LEU A 258 31.89 -19.27 -7.84
C LEU A 258 31.65 -17.94 -7.15
N GLU A 259 30.91 -17.06 -7.81
CA GLU A 259 30.60 -15.71 -7.35
C GLU A 259 29.08 -15.51 -7.46
N LEU A 260 28.46 -14.93 -6.43
CA LEU A 260 27.08 -14.45 -6.46
C LEU A 260 27.11 -12.92 -6.41
N ASP A 261 26.39 -12.26 -7.31
CA ASP A 261 26.09 -10.83 -7.22
C ASP A 261 24.59 -10.68 -6.94
N PHE A 262 24.20 -9.87 -5.95
CA PHE A 262 22.80 -9.79 -5.56
C PHE A 262 22.37 -8.41 -5.03
N ASP A 263 21.09 -8.10 -5.19
CA ASP A 263 20.36 -6.95 -4.67
C ASP A 263 18.93 -7.42 -4.36
N LEU A 264 18.69 -7.76 -3.10
CA LEU A 264 17.54 -8.55 -2.66
C LEU A 264 16.74 -7.83 -1.59
N LEU A 265 15.41 -7.91 -1.66
CA LEU A 265 14.52 -7.45 -0.60
C LEU A 265 14.43 -8.51 0.51
N ILE A 266 14.52 -8.04 1.76
CA ILE A 266 14.30 -8.84 2.97
C ILE A 266 12.84 -8.67 3.39
N SER A 267 12.11 -9.77 3.56
CA SER A 267 10.71 -9.77 3.99
C SER A 267 10.56 -10.33 5.40
N LEU A 268 9.71 -9.72 6.22
CA LEU A 268 9.37 -10.19 7.57
C LEU A 268 8.06 -10.96 7.56
N ASN A 269 7.97 -12.03 8.34
CA ASN A 269 6.72 -12.78 8.49
C ASN A 269 5.77 -12.06 9.45
N SER A 270 4.57 -11.74 8.98
CA SER A 270 3.50 -11.04 9.70
C SER A 270 2.81 -11.89 10.80
N SER A 271 3.14 -13.18 10.91
CA SER A 271 2.53 -14.13 11.87
C SER A 271 3.12 -14.09 13.29
N LEU A 272 4.09 -13.21 13.56
CA LEU A 272 4.72 -13.12 14.87
C LEU A 272 3.73 -12.57 15.91
N ASN A 273 3.32 -13.43 16.84
CA ASN A 273 2.57 -13.01 18.02
C ASN A 273 3.53 -12.31 19.01
N LEU A 274 3.63 -10.99 18.86
CA LEU A 274 4.46 -10.08 19.65
C LEU A 274 4.11 -10.07 21.16
N ASP A 275 2.97 -10.65 21.56
CA ASP A 275 2.51 -10.69 22.96
C ASP A 275 3.13 -11.84 23.77
N SER A 276 3.72 -12.84 23.12
CA SER A 276 4.16 -14.10 23.76
C SER A 276 5.66 -14.18 24.10
N ILE A 277 6.46 -13.21 23.64
CA ILE A 277 7.88 -13.11 23.95
C ILE A 277 8.05 -11.95 24.92
N SER A 278 8.61 -12.18 26.10
CA SER A 278 8.99 -11.08 27.00
C SER A 278 10.14 -10.32 26.35
N LEU A 279 9.81 -9.27 25.59
CA LEU A 279 10.76 -8.47 24.85
C LEU A 279 11.74 -7.82 25.84
N PRO A 280 13.06 -7.91 25.61
CA PRO A 280 14.05 -7.25 26.43
C PRO A 280 13.74 -5.75 26.58
N GLU A 281 14.13 -5.15 27.70
CA GLU A 281 13.82 -3.74 28.01
C GLU A 281 14.32 -2.77 26.93
N PHE A 282 15.37 -3.11 26.18
CA PHE A 282 15.83 -2.31 25.04
C PHE A 282 14.94 -2.44 23.80
N VAL A 283 14.26 -3.57 23.59
CA VAL A 283 13.26 -3.79 22.54
C VAL A 283 11.93 -3.18 22.94
N GLN A 284 11.55 -3.18 24.21
CA GLN A 284 10.41 -2.38 24.68
C GLN A 284 10.68 -0.88 24.51
N LYS A 285 11.92 -0.46 24.78
CA LYS A 285 12.37 0.91 24.56
C LYS A 285 12.53 1.24 23.08
N GLU A 286 12.84 0.26 22.23
CA GLU A 286 12.79 0.42 20.78
C GLU A 286 11.39 0.28 20.21
N ILE A 287 10.43 -0.46 20.75
CA ILE A 287 9.02 -0.38 20.29
C ILE A 287 8.42 0.96 20.72
N ALA A 288 8.78 1.45 21.90
CA ALA A 288 8.46 2.79 22.35
C ALA A 288 9.23 3.91 21.60
N ASN A 289 10.33 3.58 20.89
CA ASN A 289 11.14 4.54 20.12
C ASN A 289 11.14 4.32 18.58
N ASN A 290 10.65 3.18 18.07
CA ASN A 290 10.58 2.76 16.66
C ASN A 290 9.15 2.84 16.14
N ASN A 291 8.30 3.61 16.80
CA ASN A 291 7.13 4.17 16.14
C ASN A 291 7.56 5.41 15.33
N VAL A 292 8.45 5.23 14.35
CA VAL A 292 8.97 6.29 13.45
C VAL A 292 9.47 5.57 12.16
N ASN A 293 8.86 5.52 10.97
CA ASN A 293 7.88 6.33 10.24
C ASN A 293 7.21 5.45 9.16
N GLY A 294 6.24 4.61 9.53
CA GLY A 294 5.27 4.15 8.53
C GLY A 294 4.18 5.21 8.47
N LEU A 295 4.13 6.01 7.41
CA LEU A 295 3.08 7.03 7.22
C LEU A 295 1.69 6.44 7.52
N TYR A 296 1.42 5.24 6.99
CA TYR A 296 0.15 4.53 7.09
C TYR A 296 -0.07 3.69 8.36
N THR A 297 0.92 3.59 9.25
CA THR A 297 0.81 2.80 10.49
C THR A 297 0.85 3.68 11.74
N ASN A 298 1.60 4.78 11.70
CA ASN A 298 1.92 5.56 12.88
C ASN A 298 1.04 6.80 13.03
N ALA A 299 0.29 7.15 11.99
CA ALA A 299 -0.55 8.35 11.99
C ALA A 299 -1.83 8.17 12.84
N TRP A 300 -2.32 6.94 13.01
CA TRP A 300 -3.61 6.64 13.63
C TRP A 300 -3.65 6.95 15.13
N LEU A 301 -4.76 7.53 15.56
CA LEU A 301 -5.09 7.83 16.95
C LEU A 301 -6.24 6.93 17.40
N CYS A 302 -6.47 6.86 18.72
CA CYS A 302 -7.52 6.02 19.31
C CYS A 302 -7.37 4.50 19.07
N THR A 303 -6.14 4.02 18.92
CA THR A 303 -5.81 2.62 18.65
C THR A 303 -5.63 1.76 19.91
N GLU A 304 -5.48 2.39 21.08
CA GLU A 304 -5.28 1.68 22.35
C GLU A 304 -6.61 1.34 23.05
N ASN A 305 -6.59 0.26 23.85
CA ASN A 305 -7.76 -0.23 24.58
C ASN A 305 -8.25 0.71 25.70
N ASP A 306 -7.47 1.72 26.07
CA ASP A 306 -7.91 2.81 26.95
C ASP A 306 -8.73 3.80 26.12
N SER A 307 -10.00 3.44 25.85
CA SER A 307 -10.91 4.22 25.02
C SER A 307 -10.98 5.67 25.51
N ILE A 308 -10.60 6.63 24.65
CA ILE A 308 -10.83 8.05 24.88
C ILE A 308 -12.35 8.25 24.88
N ILE A 309 -12.85 8.80 25.98
CA ILE A 309 -14.26 9.10 26.17
C ILE A 309 -14.45 10.59 25.94
N VAL A 310 -15.42 10.94 25.10
CA VAL A 310 -15.72 12.32 24.71
C VAL A 310 -17.20 12.63 24.86
N ASP A 311 -17.49 13.92 25.06
CA ASP A 311 -18.82 14.47 25.23
C ASP A 311 -19.33 15.15 23.94
N ASP A 312 -20.64 15.10 23.69
CA ASP A 312 -21.28 15.97 22.69
C ASP A 312 -21.85 17.20 23.39
N LEU A 313 -21.12 18.31 23.31
CA LEU A 313 -21.45 19.57 23.97
C LEU A 313 -22.75 20.21 23.46
N SER A 314 -23.43 19.60 22.50
CA SER A 314 -24.74 20.03 22.01
C SER A 314 -25.90 19.52 22.85
N THR A 315 -25.67 18.53 23.73
CA THR A 315 -26.70 17.93 24.58
C THR A 315 -26.62 18.48 26.02
N ASP A 316 -27.68 18.27 26.81
CA ASP A 316 -27.70 18.64 28.23
C ASP A 316 -27.10 17.54 29.14
N ASP A 317 -26.92 16.33 28.61
CA ASP A 317 -26.51 15.14 29.36
C ASP A 317 -25.06 14.80 28.97
N GLU A 318 -24.17 14.62 29.95
CA GLU A 318 -22.78 14.20 29.67
C GLU A 318 -22.78 12.80 29.05
N GLU A 319 -22.37 12.71 27.79
CA GLU A 319 -22.21 11.47 27.07
C GLU A 319 -20.81 10.88 27.26
N ILE A 320 -20.71 9.57 26.98
CA ILE A 320 -19.46 8.82 27.09
C ILE A 320 -19.14 8.09 25.79
N TRP A 321 -19.14 8.84 24.68
CA TRP A 321 -18.83 8.30 23.36
C TRP A 321 -17.37 7.88 23.26
N LYS A 322 -17.10 6.76 22.59
CA LYS A 322 -15.75 6.23 22.46
C LYS A 322 -15.13 6.55 21.12
N CYS A 323 -14.00 7.24 21.13
CA CYS A 323 -13.09 7.24 20.00
C CYS A 323 -12.38 5.89 19.92
N TYR A 324 -12.51 5.20 18.79
CA TYR A 324 -11.85 3.93 18.57
C TYR A 324 -11.52 3.73 17.10
N VAL A 325 -10.29 3.28 16.86
CA VAL A 325 -9.76 2.91 15.55
C VAL A 325 -9.04 1.58 15.67
N ASP A 326 -9.33 0.66 14.77
CA ASP A 326 -8.56 -0.56 14.53
C ASP A 326 -8.08 -0.57 13.09
N ILE A 327 -6.83 -0.97 12.88
CA ILE A 327 -6.23 -1.00 11.54
C ILE A 327 -5.74 -2.40 11.22
N GLU A 328 -6.05 -2.85 10.01
CA GLU A 328 -5.53 -4.07 9.42
C GLU A 328 -4.75 -3.72 8.17
N LEU A 329 -3.47 -4.11 8.13
CA LEU A 329 -2.63 -3.92 6.95
C LEU A 329 -2.79 -5.10 6.00
N THR A 330 -2.94 -4.77 4.72
CA THR A 330 -2.86 -5.71 3.60
C THR A 330 -1.69 -5.34 2.69
N ASP A 331 -1.48 -6.10 1.62
CA ASP A 331 -0.38 -5.87 0.67
C ASP A 331 -0.46 -4.48 -0.01
N ASP A 332 -1.67 -3.94 -0.22
CA ASP A 332 -1.91 -2.72 -1.00
C ASP A 332 -2.79 -1.66 -0.31
N SER A 333 -3.28 -1.94 0.89
CA SER A 333 -4.18 -1.03 1.61
C SER A 333 -4.13 -1.18 3.13
N VAL A 334 -4.55 -0.12 3.83
CA VAL A 334 -4.96 -0.17 5.24
C VAL A 334 -6.47 -0.25 5.29
N ILE A 335 -6.99 -1.28 5.94
CA ILE A 335 -8.40 -1.39 6.29
C ILE A 335 -8.57 -0.78 7.68
N VAL A 336 -9.43 0.23 7.80
CA VAL A 336 -9.61 1.00 9.03
C VAL A 336 -11.02 0.80 9.54
N THR A 337 -11.17 0.18 10.70
CA THR A 337 -12.44 0.08 11.41
C THR A 337 -12.54 1.19 12.44
N SER A 338 -13.63 1.96 12.47
CA SER A 338 -13.76 3.08 13.41
C SER A 338 -15.18 3.32 13.91
N THR A 339 -15.28 3.95 15.09
CA THR A 339 -16.56 4.40 15.66
C THR A 339 -17.09 5.67 15.02
N GLY A 340 -16.26 6.42 14.28
CA GLY A 340 -16.65 7.71 13.74
C GLY A 340 -16.80 8.82 14.77
N ILE A 341 -16.25 8.61 15.98
CA ILE A 341 -16.24 9.57 17.08
C ILE A 341 -14.81 10.14 17.21
N PRO A 342 -14.64 11.47 17.34
CA PRO A 342 -13.32 12.09 17.47
C PRO A 342 -12.70 11.85 18.85
N ASN A 343 -11.40 12.14 18.98
CA ASN A 343 -10.65 12.06 20.25
C ASN A 343 -10.79 13.31 21.13
N HIS A 344 -11.77 14.17 20.84
CA HIS A 344 -12.03 15.41 21.53
C HIS A 344 -13.54 15.61 21.71
N ASP A 345 -13.95 16.41 22.69
CA ASP A 345 -15.35 16.80 22.84
C ASP A 345 -15.79 17.56 21.59
N PHE A 346 -17.02 17.34 21.14
CA PHE A 346 -17.48 17.85 19.85
C PHE A 346 -18.88 18.46 19.97
N GLN A 347 -19.36 19.04 18.87
CA GLN A 347 -20.70 19.59 18.78
C GLN A 347 -21.38 19.04 17.53
N SER A 348 -22.44 18.25 17.72
CA SER A 348 -23.29 17.77 16.62
C SER A 348 -24.02 18.89 15.86
N GLY A 349 -24.22 20.06 16.47
CA GLY A 349 -24.94 21.17 15.86
C GLY A 349 -26.42 20.84 15.61
N LEU A 350 -27.03 21.53 14.63
CA LEU A 350 -28.47 21.42 14.34
C LEU A 350 -28.92 20.03 13.85
N GLY A 351 -28.00 19.25 13.27
CA GLY A 351 -28.30 17.97 12.64
C GLY A 351 -28.35 16.78 13.58
N CYS A 352 -28.15 17.00 14.89
CA CYS A 352 -28.16 16.06 16.02
C CYS A 352 -28.67 14.61 15.75
N CYS A 353 -28.07 13.57 16.33
CA CYS A 353 -26.95 13.58 17.25
C CYS A 353 -26.03 12.43 16.86
N ALA A 354 -24.72 12.69 16.92
CA ALA A 354 -23.71 11.69 16.63
C ALA A 354 -23.93 10.42 17.48
N GLN A 355 -23.54 9.29 16.91
CA GLN A 355 -23.52 8.01 17.63
C GLN A 355 -22.25 7.26 17.24
N GLU A 356 -21.86 6.29 18.06
CA GLU A 356 -20.88 5.29 17.65
C GLU A 356 -21.42 4.49 16.45
N ASN A 357 -20.65 4.54 15.36
CA ASN A 357 -20.90 3.78 14.14
C ASN A 357 -19.93 2.59 14.07
N ASN A 358 -20.05 1.78 13.02
CA ASN A 358 -19.09 0.73 12.71
C ASN A 358 -18.64 0.91 11.27
N TYR A 359 -17.76 1.88 11.06
CA TYR A 359 -17.21 2.16 9.74
C TYR A 359 -16.13 1.15 9.38
N GLN A 360 -16.00 0.91 8.08
CA GLN A 360 -14.85 0.24 7.51
C GLN A 360 -14.40 1.05 6.29
N TRP A 361 -13.16 1.52 6.31
CA TRP A 361 -12.54 2.30 5.26
C TRP A 361 -11.39 1.52 4.65
N ILE A 362 -11.15 1.71 3.35
CA ILE A 362 -10.03 1.07 2.66
C ILE A 362 -9.16 2.17 2.07
N ILE A 363 -7.95 2.34 2.61
CA ILE A 363 -7.00 3.38 2.20
C ILE A 363 -5.83 2.73 1.45
N PRO A 364 -5.61 3.02 0.16
CA PRO A 364 -4.44 2.52 -0.57
C PRO A 364 -3.13 2.95 0.08
N THR A 365 -2.16 2.05 0.25
CA THR A 365 -0.84 2.34 0.85
C THR A 365 0.24 2.68 -0.18
N ASN A 366 -0.05 2.51 -1.47
CA ASN A 366 0.84 2.82 -2.58
C ASN A 366 0.15 3.74 -3.60
N PRO A 367 -0.17 5.00 -3.23
CA PRO A 367 -0.93 5.91 -4.08
C PRO A 367 -0.17 6.18 -5.39
N GLN A 368 -0.88 6.03 -6.51
CA GLN A 368 -0.32 6.24 -7.85
C GLN A 368 -0.90 7.50 -8.47
N PHE A 369 -0.03 8.35 -9.00
CA PHE A 369 -0.43 9.50 -9.79
C PHE A 369 -1.26 9.08 -11.01
N THR A 370 -2.29 9.85 -11.30
CA THR A 370 -3.11 9.68 -12.50
C THR A 370 -2.95 10.88 -13.44
N GLU A 371 -3.00 10.62 -14.75
CA GLU A 371 -3.05 11.71 -15.75
C GLU A 371 -4.43 12.39 -15.80
N LYS A 372 -5.46 11.72 -15.27
CA LYS A 372 -6.84 12.20 -15.27
C LYS A 372 -7.32 12.35 -13.84
N ILE A 373 -7.44 13.60 -13.41
CA ILE A 373 -8.02 13.98 -12.12
C ILE A 373 -9.45 13.46 -11.98
N THR A 374 -9.76 12.94 -10.79
CA THR A 374 -11.10 12.51 -10.39
C THR A 374 -11.64 13.50 -9.36
N MET A 375 -12.78 14.14 -9.61
CA MET A 375 -13.37 15.06 -8.64
C MET A 375 -13.82 14.30 -7.40
N ALA A 376 -13.53 14.85 -6.22
CA ALA A 376 -14.08 14.32 -4.97
C ALA A 376 -15.57 14.66 -4.89
N PRO A 377 -16.38 13.86 -4.18
CA PRO A 377 -17.77 14.20 -3.92
C PRO A 377 -17.94 15.63 -3.35
N ASP A 378 -18.83 16.42 -3.95
CA ASP A 378 -19.16 17.76 -3.44
C ASP A 378 -19.77 17.68 -2.02
N ARG A 379 -20.50 16.59 -1.77
CA ARG A 379 -21.13 16.21 -0.50
C ARG A 379 -20.83 14.75 -0.18
N GLY A 380 -20.70 14.45 1.11
CA GLY A 380 -20.37 13.11 1.59
C GLY A 380 -18.86 12.92 1.76
N PRO A 381 -18.43 11.71 2.18
CA PRO A 381 -17.07 11.46 2.58
C PRO A 381 -16.10 11.50 1.40
N ILE A 382 -14.96 12.13 1.62
CA ILE A 382 -13.86 12.26 0.64
C ILE A 382 -12.54 11.71 1.18
N ALA A 383 -12.43 11.61 2.50
CA ALA A 383 -11.25 11.18 3.24
C ALA A 383 -11.67 10.75 4.65
N ILE A 384 -10.72 10.21 5.42
CA ILE A 384 -10.90 9.91 6.85
C ILE A 384 -9.81 10.58 7.66
N THR A 385 -10.15 11.03 8.86
CA THR A 385 -9.15 11.48 9.83
C THR A 385 -8.40 10.30 10.43
N VAL A 386 -7.26 10.57 11.05
CA VAL A 386 -6.50 9.59 11.82
C VAL A 386 -7.23 9.09 13.09
N THR A 387 -8.31 9.76 13.50
CA THR A 387 -9.25 9.30 14.54
C THR A 387 -10.41 8.46 13.99
N GLY A 388 -10.45 8.24 12.66
CA GLY A 388 -11.48 7.45 12.00
C GLY A 388 -12.81 8.18 11.77
N VAL A 389 -12.83 9.52 11.89
CA VAL A 389 -13.98 10.37 11.56
C VAL A 389 -13.95 10.73 10.07
N PRO A 390 -15.07 10.68 9.34
CA PRO A 390 -15.10 11.13 7.95
C PRO A 390 -14.75 12.62 7.79
N ILE A 391 -14.04 12.94 6.72
CA ILE A 391 -13.93 14.30 6.17
C ILE A 391 -14.85 14.37 4.96
N TYR A 392 -15.70 15.39 4.90
CA TYR A 392 -16.66 15.57 3.83
C TYR A 392 -16.19 16.59 2.79
N GLY A 393 -16.81 16.53 1.60
CA GLY A 393 -16.71 17.56 0.57
C GLY A 393 -17.11 18.94 1.10
N PRO A 394 -16.70 20.03 0.41
CA PRO A 394 -16.85 21.39 0.92
C PRO A 394 -18.30 21.89 0.96
N GLU A 395 -19.25 21.16 0.36
CA GLU A 395 -20.67 21.51 0.41
C GLU A 395 -21.43 20.68 1.45
N GLU A 396 -22.50 21.26 1.98
CA GLU A 396 -23.44 20.59 2.86
C GLU A 396 -24.88 20.67 2.28
N GLY A 397 -25.79 19.80 2.69
CA GLY A 397 -27.21 19.90 2.35
C GLY A 397 -27.79 21.22 2.89
N PRO A 398 -28.27 22.13 2.02
CA PRO A 398 -28.92 21.91 0.72
C PRO A 398 -28.10 22.29 -0.53
N GLY A 399 -26.82 22.63 -0.36
CA GLY A 399 -25.85 23.12 -1.34
C GLY A 399 -25.17 24.38 -0.81
N GLY A 400 -24.04 24.76 -1.40
CA GLY A 400 -23.27 25.90 -0.89
C GLY A 400 -22.09 25.47 -0.01
N ASP A 401 -21.11 26.34 0.10
CA ASP A 401 -19.89 26.12 0.85
C ASP A 401 -20.16 26.21 2.37
N ALA A 402 -20.02 25.09 3.06
CA ALA A 402 -20.35 24.96 4.48
C ALA A 402 -19.50 25.88 5.37
N VAL A 403 -18.26 26.12 4.96
CA VAL A 403 -17.26 26.85 5.73
C VAL A 403 -17.36 28.35 5.44
N ALA A 404 -17.65 28.73 4.19
CA ALA A 404 -18.00 30.10 3.86
C ALA A 404 -19.23 30.57 4.65
N LEU A 405 -20.23 29.71 4.82
CA LEU A 405 -21.38 30.00 5.69
C LEU A 405 -20.96 30.16 7.16
N TYR A 406 -20.13 29.25 7.68
CA TYR A 406 -19.62 29.33 9.06
C TYR A 406 -18.89 30.65 9.33
N PHE A 407 -18.22 31.22 8.33
CA PHE A 407 -17.56 32.53 8.41
C PHE A 407 -18.42 33.71 7.94
N ASP A 408 -19.74 33.56 7.89
CA ASP A 408 -20.72 34.61 7.56
C ASP A 408 -20.52 35.25 6.16
N TYR A 409 -20.00 34.51 5.18
CA TYR A 409 -19.87 35.04 3.80
C TYR A 409 -21.24 35.21 3.12
N PHE A 410 -22.22 34.42 3.53
CA PHE A 410 -23.59 34.50 3.05
C PHE A 410 -24.60 34.12 4.15
N GLU A 411 -25.86 34.48 3.95
CA GLU A 411 -26.97 34.02 4.80
C GLU A 411 -27.64 32.83 4.12
N GLU A 412 -27.74 31.70 4.82
CA GLU A 412 -28.40 30.50 4.32
C GLU A 412 -29.93 30.59 4.52
N ASP A 413 -30.67 30.57 3.42
CA ASP A 413 -32.13 30.74 3.39
C ASP A 413 -32.90 29.48 2.94
N ARG A 414 -32.19 28.40 2.59
CA ARG A 414 -32.74 27.12 2.14
C ARG A 414 -32.89 26.14 3.30
N GLN A 415 -31.81 25.89 4.06
CA GLN A 415 -31.79 25.03 5.26
C GLN A 415 -30.66 25.46 6.21
N PRO A 416 -30.96 25.79 7.49
CA PRO A 416 -29.93 26.10 8.47
C PRO A 416 -28.96 24.95 8.68
N ILE A 417 -27.67 25.25 8.66
CA ILE A 417 -26.58 24.35 9.06
C ILE A 417 -25.67 25.12 10.03
N GLU A 418 -25.00 24.39 10.91
CA GLU A 418 -24.10 24.97 11.90
C GLU A 418 -22.92 24.03 12.09
N LEU A 419 -21.72 24.50 11.74
CA LEU A 419 -20.50 23.81 12.10
C LEU A 419 -20.12 24.16 13.53
N GLY A 420 -19.79 23.13 14.30
CA GLY A 420 -19.39 23.24 15.68
C GLY A 420 -17.87 23.28 15.85
N LEU A 421 -17.43 22.79 17.01
CA LEU A 421 -16.02 22.73 17.34
C LEU A 421 -15.19 22.05 16.25
N CYS A 422 -14.03 22.64 15.95
CA CYS A 422 -13.08 22.16 14.94
C CYS A 422 -13.67 22.02 13.53
N GLY A 423 -14.74 22.75 13.21
CA GLY A 423 -15.34 22.71 11.88
C GLY A 423 -16.07 21.41 11.54
N GLY A 424 -16.44 20.64 12.56
CA GLY A 424 -17.25 19.43 12.41
C GLY A 424 -18.70 19.63 12.83
N HIS A 425 -19.58 18.74 12.37
CA HIS A 425 -20.97 18.65 12.80
C HIS A 425 -21.55 17.27 12.47
N SER A 426 -22.81 17.03 12.85
CA SER A 426 -23.48 15.74 12.64
C SER A 426 -24.60 15.83 11.62
N ALA A 427 -24.64 14.86 10.70
CA ALA A 427 -25.83 14.55 9.90
C ALA A 427 -26.55 13.34 10.51
N GLY A 428 -27.45 13.58 11.46
CA GLY A 428 -28.02 12.51 12.28
C GLY A 428 -26.92 11.83 13.10
N ALA A 429 -26.77 10.51 12.95
CA ALA A 429 -25.79 9.71 13.69
C ALA A 429 -24.33 9.89 13.22
N TYR A 430 -24.10 10.64 12.13
CA TYR A 430 -22.82 10.66 11.43
C TYR A 430 -22.09 12.00 11.61
N PHE A 431 -21.19 12.05 12.58
CA PHE A 431 -20.28 13.18 12.77
C PHE A 431 -19.20 13.21 11.68
N HIS A 432 -18.87 14.40 11.18
CA HIS A 432 -17.87 14.59 10.12
C HIS A 432 -17.30 16.02 10.13
N TYR A 433 -16.13 16.22 9.50
CA TYR A 433 -15.48 17.52 9.36
C TYR A 433 -15.66 18.13 7.97
N HIS A 434 -15.83 19.45 7.93
CA HIS A 434 -15.82 20.28 6.71
C HIS A 434 -14.58 21.17 6.60
N PHE A 435 -13.98 21.57 7.73
CA PHE A 435 -12.68 22.26 7.77
C PHE A 435 -11.96 22.04 9.10
N ASP A 436 -10.75 22.59 9.21
CA ASP A 436 -9.89 22.53 10.39
C ASP A 436 -9.45 21.10 10.71
N ALA A 437 -10.22 20.34 11.50
CA ALA A 437 -9.86 19.02 12.03
C ALA A 437 -8.49 18.91 12.74
N ASN A 438 -7.66 19.96 12.75
CA ASN A 438 -6.31 19.92 13.33
C ASN A 438 -6.34 19.81 14.85
N CYS A 439 -7.47 20.15 15.47
CA CYS A 439 -7.67 20.05 16.91
C CYS A 439 -7.54 18.62 17.43
N LEU A 440 -7.63 17.61 16.57
CA LEU A 440 -7.37 16.21 16.95
C LEU A 440 -5.94 15.99 17.48
N HIS A 441 -5.02 16.93 17.22
CA HIS A 441 -3.65 16.93 17.74
C HIS A 441 -3.45 17.90 18.92
N TRP A 442 -4.50 18.56 19.38
CA TRP A 442 -4.45 19.51 20.49
C TRP A 442 -5.03 18.88 21.74
N HIS A 443 -4.28 18.90 22.84
CA HIS A 443 -4.66 18.22 24.08
C HIS A 443 -4.52 19.19 25.26
N PRO A 444 -5.62 19.83 25.72
CA PRO A 444 -5.59 20.89 26.73
C PRO A 444 -5.46 20.37 28.18
N GLU A 445 -5.38 19.06 28.40
CA GLU A 445 -5.40 18.45 29.73
C GLU A 445 -4.29 18.99 30.62
N GLY A 446 -4.67 19.40 31.84
CA GLY A 446 -3.73 19.98 32.81
C GLY A 446 -3.31 21.43 32.52
N THR A 447 -3.81 22.06 31.44
CA THR A 447 -3.57 23.49 31.16
C THR A 447 -4.63 24.41 31.78
N GLY A 448 -5.78 23.85 32.16
CA GLY A 448 -6.96 24.60 32.64
C GLY A 448 -7.75 25.29 31.53
N LEU A 449 -7.53 24.88 30.28
CA LEU A 449 -8.36 25.17 29.12
C LEU A 449 -9.27 23.97 28.85
N ASP A 450 -10.40 24.23 28.20
CA ASP A 450 -11.35 23.20 27.76
C ASP A 450 -11.38 23.14 26.23
N TRP A 451 -12.03 22.14 25.65
CA TRP A 451 -12.08 21.96 24.19
C TRP A 451 -12.65 23.17 23.44
N GLU A 452 -13.60 23.89 24.05
CA GLU A 452 -14.16 25.15 23.53
C GLU A 452 -13.14 26.29 23.40
N ASP A 453 -11.97 26.20 24.05
CA ASP A 453 -10.88 27.17 23.92
C ASP A 453 -9.98 26.93 22.68
N TRP A 454 -10.28 25.90 21.87
CA TRP A 454 -9.59 25.66 20.61
C TRP A 454 -9.76 26.85 19.65
N ASP A 455 -8.65 27.30 19.06
CA ASP A 455 -8.66 28.25 17.96
C ASP A 455 -7.46 27.95 17.06
N TYR A 456 -7.72 27.40 15.88
CA TYR A 456 -6.72 27.03 14.89
C TYR A 456 -5.75 28.18 14.54
N ARG A 457 -6.14 29.45 14.74
CA ARG A 457 -5.29 30.63 14.47
C ARG A 457 -4.26 30.88 15.56
N THR A 458 -4.45 30.33 16.76
CA THR A 458 -3.61 30.63 17.94
C THR A 458 -3.02 29.40 18.61
N LYS A 459 -3.61 28.22 18.38
CA LYS A 459 -3.22 26.98 19.05
C LYS A 459 -2.37 26.05 18.19
N LEU A 460 -2.33 26.27 16.87
CA LEU A 460 -1.36 25.63 15.99
C LEU A 460 0.02 26.27 16.16
N ASP A 461 1.09 25.46 16.16
CA ASP A 461 2.47 25.97 16.18
C ASP A 461 2.93 26.31 14.74
N PRO A 462 3.11 27.61 14.41
CA PRO A 462 3.56 28.01 13.08
C PRO A 462 5.04 27.73 12.82
N ASN A 463 5.78 27.18 13.80
CA ASN A 463 7.21 26.90 13.69
C ASN A 463 7.50 25.40 13.44
N GLU A 464 6.46 24.57 13.40
CA GLU A 464 6.59 23.12 13.21
C GLU A 464 5.82 22.67 11.97
N HIS A 465 6.29 21.60 11.33
CA HIS A 465 5.53 20.97 10.26
C HIS A 465 4.26 20.37 10.89
N SER A 466 3.12 20.60 10.27
CA SER A 466 1.86 20.05 10.77
C SER A 466 1.89 18.52 10.71
N PRO A 467 1.29 17.83 11.69
CA PRO A 467 1.11 16.37 11.63
C PRO A 467 0.09 15.97 10.57
N VAL A 468 0.03 14.67 10.27
CA VAL A 468 -1.01 14.05 9.44
C VAL A 468 -2.33 14.13 10.18
N ILE A 469 -3.37 14.69 9.56
CA ILE A 469 -4.73 14.73 10.11
C ILE A 469 -5.62 13.62 9.55
N GLY A 470 -5.28 13.05 8.39
CA GLY A 470 -6.08 12.03 7.73
C GLY A 470 -5.48 11.51 6.43
N PHE A 471 -6.24 10.64 5.75
CA PHE A 471 -5.91 10.07 4.44
C PHE A 471 -7.08 10.21 3.49
N ALA A 472 -6.77 10.67 2.27
CA ALA A 472 -7.71 10.67 1.17
C ALA A 472 -7.95 9.25 0.64
N PHE A 473 -9.09 9.03 0.00
CA PHE A 473 -9.43 7.71 -0.55
C PHE A 473 -8.54 7.22 -1.68
N ASP A 474 -7.69 8.09 -2.26
CA ASP A 474 -6.65 7.71 -3.20
C ASP A 474 -5.32 7.33 -2.54
N GLY A 475 -5.26 7.36 -1.21
CA GLY A 475 -4.13 6.93 -0.40
C GLY A 475 -3.14 8.05 -0.06
N PHE A 476 -3.26 9.26 -0.61
CA PHE A 476 -2.36 10.34 -0.23
C PHE A 476 -2.74 10.91 1.15
N PRO A 477 -1.75 11.26 2.00
CA PRO A 477 -2.00 11.83 3.32
C PRO A 477 -2.52 13.27 3.21
N ILE A 478 -3.20 13.70 4.27
CA ILE A 478 -3.68 15.07 4.48
C ILE A 478 -2.96 15.61 5.70
N TYR A 479 -2.23 16.71 5.53
CA TYR A 479 -1.52 17.39 6.61
C TYR A 479 -2.27 18.66 7.03
N GLY A 480 -1.94 19.17 8.22
CA GLY A 480 -2.35 20.51 8.62
C GLY A 480 -1.74 21.63 7.75
N PRO A 481 -2.01 22.90 8.09
CA PRO A 481 -1.71 24.06 7.23
C PRO A 481 -0.22 24.44 7.14
N TYR A 482 0.65 23.92 8.01
CA TYR A 482 2.07 24.28 8.02
C TYR A 482 2.94 23.17 7.43
N GLY A 483 3.75 23.53 6.44
CA GLY A 483 4.63 22.61 5.71
C GLY A 483 6.01 23.21 5.47
N TRP A 484 6.88 22.47 4.77
CA TRP A 484 8.24 22.93 4.44
C TRP A 484 8.36 23.52 3.03
N ASP A 485 9.06 24.65 2.93
CA ASP A 485 9.54 25.15 1.64
C ASP A 485 10.75 24.36 1.11
N SER A 486 11.27 24.73 -0.06
CA SER A 486 12.44 24.09 -0.69
C SER A 486 13.74 24.18 0.14
N TYR A 487 13.78 25.02 1.16
CA TYR A 487 14.90 25.21 2.07
C TYR A 487 14.65 24.61 3.46
N LYS A 488 13.53 23.89 3.64
CA LYS A 488 13.05 23.35 4.92
C LYS A 488 12.72 24.41 5.98
N ASN A 489 12.35 25.62 5.55
CA ASN A 489 11.69 26.56 6.46
C ASN A 489 10.22 26.17 6.61
N VAL A 490 9.68 26.28 7.82
CA VAL A 490 8.23 26.12 8.04
C VAL A 490 7.50 27.34 7.49
N ILE A 491 6.51 27.10 6.64
CA ILE A 491 5.64 28.10 6.05
C ILE A 491 4.18 27.66 6.18
N GLU A 492 3.26 28.62 6.23
CA GLU A 492 1.83 28.33 5.99
C GLU A 492 1.68 27.98 4.51
N ILE A 493 1.15 26.79 4.23
CA ILE A 493 0.79 26.32 2.91
C ILE A 493 -0.61 26.82 2.62
N THR A 494 -0.72 27.71 1.63
CA THR A 494 -1.96 28.42 1.31
C THR A 494 -2.64 27.84 0.07
N SER A 495 -3.97 27.89 0.06
CA SER A 495 -4.76 27.48 -1.10
C SER A 495 -4.54 28.40 -2.31
N SER A 496 -4.58 27.81 -3.50
CA SER A 496 -4.58 28.52 -4.78
C SER A 496 -5.98 28.85 -5.32
N TYR A 497 -7.03 28.70 -4.50
CA TYR A 497 -8.39 29.10 -4.85
C TYR A 497 -8.75 30.48 -4.32
N ARG A 498 -9.63 31.18 -5.03
CA ARG A 498 -10.30 32.38 -4.54
C ARG A 498 -11.75 32.43 -4.98
N LEU A 499 -12.52 33.28 -4.32
CA LEU A 499 -13.87 33.60 -4.78
C LEU A 499 -13.83 34.26 -6.15
N LYS A 500 -14.73 33.82 -7.03
CA LYS A 500 -15.06 34.55 -8.24
C LYS A 500 -15.59 35.93 -7.88
N LYS A 501 -15.43 36.86 -8.81
CA LYS A 501 -15.95 38.22 -8.63
C LYS A 501 -17.47 38.17 -8.39
N ASP A 502 -17.92 38.91 -7.37
CA ASP A 502 -19.33 39.03 -6.96
C ASP A 502 -19.94 37.72 -6.40
N ALA A 503 -19.12 36.70 -6.14
CA ALA A 503 -19.49 35.46 -5.48
C ALA A 503 -19.23 35.50 -3.97
N ASN A 504 -19.84 34.60 -3.22
CA ASN A 504 -19.72 34.52 -1.77
C ASN A 504 -19.78 33.10 -1.19
N GLY A 505 -19.79 32.05 -2.02
CA GLY A 505 -19.84 30.66 -1.58
C GLY A 505 -21.26 30.08 -1.51
N TYR A 506 -22.29 30.89 -1.73
CA TYR A 506 -23.69 30.43 -1.72
C TYR A 506 -23.96 29.34 -2.77
N ASN A 507 -23.29 29.41 -3.93
CA ASN A 507 -23.40 28.39 -4.98
C ASN A 507 -22.36 27.27 -4.84
N GLY A 508 -21.66 27.20 -3.71
CA GLY A 508 -20.73 26.10 -3.41
C GLY A 508 -19.48 26.17 -4.26
N ILE A 509 -19.03 25.03 -4.77
CA ILE A 509 -17.79 24.91 -5.55
C ILE A 509 -17.81 25.84 -6.78
N ASP A 510 -18.99 26.08 -7.36
CA ASP A 510 -19.19 26.95 -8.53
C ASP A 510 -18.81 28.42 -8.28
N ASP A 511 -18.73 28.88 -7.03
CA ASP A 511 -18.33 30.24 -6.67
C ASP A 511 -16.80 30.42 -6.58
N TRP A 512 -16.04 29.33 -6.66
CA TRP A 512 -14.59 29.33 -6.49
C TRP A 512 -13.87 29.13 -7.83
N GLU A 513 -12.69 29.75 -7.98
CA GLU A 513 -11.80 29.54 -9.12
C GLU A 513 -10.36 29.24 -8.66
N TYR A 514 -9.76 28.23 -9.29
CA TYR A 514 -8.33 27.94 -9.15
C TYR A 514 -7.51 28.98 -9.93
N ILE A 515 -6.48 29.53 -9.27
CA ILE A 515 -5.54 30.47 -9.86
C ILE A 515 -4.13 29.95 -9.63
N GLU A 516 -3.49 29.45 -10.69
CA GLU A 516 -2.12 28.94 -10.63
C GLU A 516 -1.16 29.98 -10.01
N GLY A 517 -0.45 29.57 -8.96
CA GLY A 517 0.52 30.41 -8.25
C GLY A 517 -0.09 31.50 -7.38
N LEU A 518 -1.41 31.50 -7.14
CA LEU A 518 -2.02 32.34 -6.11
C LEU A 518 -1.52 31.93 -4.73
N GLY A 519 -1.66 30.65 -4.39
CA GLY A 519 -1.13 30.04 -3.18
C GLY A 519 -0.01 29.05 -3.50
N ASN A 520 0.08 28.02 -2.66
CA ASN A 520 1.07 26.96 -2.74
C ASN A 520 0.53 25.66 -3.34
N THR A 521 -0.78 25.42 -3.23
CA THR A 521 -1.40 24.16 -3.63
C THR A 521 -1.79 24.13 -5.11
N ASP A 522 -1.95 22.93 -5.65
CA ASP A 522 -2.48 22.66 -6.98
C ASP A 522 -4.02 22.69 -7.04
N GLU A 523 -4.59 22.31 -8.19
CA GLU A 523 -6.04 22.27 -8.37
C GLU A 523 -6.77 21.27 -7.45
N CYS A 524 -6.10 20.27 -6.89
CA CYS A 524 -6.69 19.34 -5.94
C CYS A 524 -6.47 19.74 -4.49
N ASN A 525 -5.86 20.91 -4.26
CA ASN A 525 -5.44 21.41 -2.96
C ASN A 525 -4.35 20.57 -2.29
N GLY A 526 -3.44 20.02 -3.09
CA GLY A 526 -2.23 19.36 -2.61
C GLY A 526 -0.96 19.97 -3.18
N LEU A 527 0.17 19.37 -2.79
CA LEU A 527 1.50 19.67 -3.32
C LEU A 527 2.44 18.49 -3.12
N SER A 528 3.54 18.45 -3.88
CA SER A 528 4.67 17.56 -3.60
C SER A 528 5.76 18.30 -2.84
N SER A 529 6.00 17.89 -1.60
CA SER A 529 7.15 18.36 -0.80
C SER A 529 7.60 17.31 0.21
N SER A 530 8.79 17.51 0.78
CA SER A 530 9.29 16.72 1.92
C SER A 530 8.36 16.85 3.12
N THR A 531 8.13 15.74 3.82
CA THR A 531 7.39 15.70 5.10
C THR A 531 8.27 15.03 6.17
N PRO A 532 7.90 15.11 7.46
CA PRO A 532 8.62 14.42 8.53
C PRO A 532 8.73 12.91 8.32
N GLU A 533 7.66 12.29 7.83
CA GLU A 533 7.57 10.85 7.59
C GLU A 533 8.22 10.42 6.29
N VAL A 534 8.16 11.28 5.25
CA VAL A 534 8.73 11.02 3.92
C VAL A 534 9.70 12.14 3.53
N PRO A 535 10.97 12.09 4.01
CA PRO A 535 11.93 13.18 3.83
C PRO A 535 12.28 13.48 2.38
N ASP A 536 12.22 12.47 1.49
CA ASP A 536 12.46 12.61 0.05
C ASP A 536 11.29 13.26 -0.69
N GLY A 537 10.14 13.40 -0.02
CA GLY A 537 8.94 14.03 -0.54
C GLY A 537 7.86 13.05 -0.94
N ILE A 538 6.63 13.49 -0.71
CA ILE A 538 5.41 12.82 -1.14
C ILE A 538 4.42 13.89 -1.61
N TYR A 539 3.56 13.52 -2.56
CA TYR A 539 2.36 14.31 -2.80
C TYR A 539 1.39 14.15 -1.63
N HIS A 540 0.81 15.25 -1.18
CA HIS A 540 -0.13 15.24 -0.08
C HIS A 540 -1.10 16.41 -0.19
N TYR A 541 -2.29 16.24 0.38
CA TYR A 541 -3.28 17.29 0.52
C TYR A 541 -3.04 18.09 1.79
N VAL A 542 -3.66 19.27 1.84
CA VAL A 542 -3.41 20.24 2.91
C VAL A 542 -4.71 20.75 3.50
N SER A 543 -4.81 20.76 4.82
CA SER A 543 -5.86 21.45 5.57
C SER A 543 -5.65 22.95 5.51
N THR A 544 -6.07 23.60 4.42
CA THR A 544 -5.75 25.00 4.16
C THR A 544 -6.65 25.95 4.94
N ILE A 545 -6.05 26.80 5.78
CA ILE A 545 -6.79 27.85 6.50
C ILE A 545 -7.07 29.06 5.61
N ARG A 546 -6.07 29.46 4.80
CA ARG A 546 -6.13 30.64 3.95
C ARG A 546 -5.71 30.36 2.52
N ASN A 547 -6.16 31.22 1.61
CA ASN A 547 -5.59 31.31 0.28
C ASN A 547 -4.41 32.29 0.23
N GLY A 548 -3.72 32.36 -0.90
CA GLY A 548 -2.57 33.27 -1.08
C GLY A 548 -2.91 34.77 -1.04
N GLU A 549 -4.19 35.15 -1.06
CA GLU A 549 -4.67 36.52 -0.84
C GLU A 549 -5.04 36.80 0.63
N GLY A 550 -4.95 35.79 1.51
CA GLY A 550 -5.29 35.86 2.92
C GLY A 550 -6.79 35.73 3.24
N GLN A 551 -7.62 35.35 2.26
CA GLN A 551 -9.03 34.98 2.46
C GLN A 551 -9.15 33.52 2.91
N ILE A 552 -10.38 33.02 3.13
CA ILE A 552 -10.59 31.62 3.53
C ILE A 552 -10.00 30.64 2.49
N GLY A 553 -9.39 29.56 2.99
CA GLY A 553 -8.63 28.60 2.20
C GLY A 553 -9.47 27.46 1.63
N PHE A 554 -10.55 27.76 0.89
CA PHE A 554 -11.28 26.74 0.11
C PHE A 554 -10.30 25.91 -0.74
N PRO A 555 -10.45 24.58 -0.92
CA PRO A 555 -11.54 23.69 -0.49
C PRO A 555 -11.35 23.10 0.92
N TYR A 556 -10.47 23.68 1.74
CA TYR A 556 -10.18 23.28 3.12
C TYR A 556 -9.45 21.96 3.28
N PHE A 557 -9.75 20.92 2.51
CA PHE A 557 -8.99 19.66 2.47
C PHE A 557 -8.56 19.33 1.05
N LEU A 558 -9.35 18.57 0.29
CA LEU A 558 -9.12 18.27 -1.12
C LEU A 558 -10.38 18.52 -1.94
N LEU A 559 -10.22 18.99 -3.18
CA LEU A 559 -11.33 19.14 -4.14
C LEU A 559 -11.39 17.98 -5.14
N CYS A 560 -10.26 17.33 -5.36
CA CYS A 560 -10.13 16.21 -6.27
C CYS A 560 -9.02 15.25 -5.84
N TYR A 561 -9.06 14.05 -6.39
CA TYR A 561 -8.05 13.03 -6.22
C TYR A 561 -7.00 13.16 -7.34
N HIS A 562 -5.75 13.33 -6.93
CA HIS A 562 -4.58 13.26 -7.80
C HIS A 562 -4.20 11.78 -8.08
N GLY A 563 -4.58 10.87 -7.18
CA GLY A 563 -4.43 9.43 -7.34
C GLY A 563 -5.69 8.71 -7.81
N VAL A 564 -5.71 7.38 -7.62
CA VAL A 564 -6.88 6.52 -7.90
C VAL A 564 -7.66 6.31 -6.60
N PRO A 565 -8.83 6.96 -6.41
CA PRO A 565 -9.62 6.78 -5.20
C PRO A 565 -10.25 5.40 -5.10
N ASN A 566 -10.37 4.88 -3.89
CA ASN A 566 -11.21 3.73 -3.59
C ASN A 566 -12.68 4.15 -3.47
N GLU A 567 -13.43 3.98 -4.56
CA GLU A 567 -14.83 4.41 -4.65
C GLU A 567 -15.77 3.67 -3.69
N LEU A 568 -15.36 2.52 -3.12
CA LEU A 568 -16.15 1.81 -2.12
C LEU A 568 -16.37 2.64 -0.85
N ASN A 569 -15.50 3.62 -0.60
CA ASN A 569 -15.61 4.49 0.57
C ASN A 569 -16.67 5.60 0.41
N TYR A 570 -17.14 5.91 -0.81
CA TYR A 570 -18.07 7.04 -1.05
C TYR A 570 -19.44 6.86 -0.41
N ASP A 571 -19.89 5.61 -0.24
CA ASP A 571 -21.21 5.29 0.31
C ASP A 571 -21.15 4.90 1.81
N VAL A 572 -19.97 4.94 2.42
CA VAL A 572 -19.77 4.65 3.85
C VAL A 572 -20.30 5.82 4.68
N GLY A 573 -21.19 5.53 5.64
CA GLY A 573 -21.76 6.53 6.54
C GLY A 573 -22.99 7.27 6.05
N GLY A 574 -23.63 6.77 4.98
CA GLY A 574 -24.96 7.21 4.56
C GLY A 574 -24.93 8.58 3.88
N GLN A 575 -25.35 8.62 2.61
CA GLN A 575 -25.53 9.89 1.91
C GLN A 575 -26.62 10.70 2.61
N GLY A 576 -26.27 11.90 3.08
CA GLY A 576 -27.21 12.95 3.44
C GLY A 576 -28.02 13.39 2.22
N GLN A 577 -29.00 12.57 1.79
CA GLN A 577 -30.12 13.09 1.03
C GLN A 577 -30.96 13.90 2.01
N GLY A 578 -30.82 15.23 1.93
CA GLY A 578 -31.67 16.16 2.65
C GLY A 578 -33.15 15.77 2.54
N PRO A 579 -33.98 16.09 3.55
CA PRO A 579 -35.34 15.59 3.62
C PRO A 579 -36.13 16.01 2.36
N PRO A 580 -36.89 15.11 1.72
CA PRO A 580 -37.75 15.51 0.62
C PRO A 580 -38.78 16.52 1.13
N VAL A 581 -38.88 17.65 0.43
CA VAL A 581 -39.91 18.65 0.67
C VAL A 581 -41.28 18.00 0.57
N GLY A 582 -42.00 17.99 1.69
CA GLY A 582 -43.46 17.85 1.72
C GLY A 582 -44.00 16.43 1.64
N GLY A 583 -44.03 15.77 2.80
CA GLY A 583 -44.93 14.64 3.03
C GLY A 583 -44.85 14.20 4.49
N GLN A 584 -45.97 14.20 5.21
CA GLN A 584 -46.07 13.39 6.43
C GLN A 584 -45.95 11.92 6.00
N GLY A 585 -44.72 11.42 5.92
CA GLY A 585 -44.37 10.07 5.48
C GLY A 585 -43.87 9.26 6.66
N GLN A 586 -44.56 8.16 6.93
CA GLN A 586 -44.26 7.20 8.00
C GLN A 586 -42.80 6.71 7.93
N GLY A 587 -42.23 6.43 9.10
CA GLY A 587 -40.87 5.91 9.26
C GLY A 587 -40.60 4.59 8.51
N PRO A 588 -39.39 4.03 8.65
CA PRO A 588 -38.96 2.84 7.91
C PRO A 588 -40.00 1.69 8.01
N PRO A 589 -40.15 0.86 6.96
CA PRO A 589 -41.14 -0.22 6.96
C PRO A 589 -40.98 -1.12 8.18
N ASP A 590 -42.05 -1.34 8.93
CA ASP A 590 -42.02 -2.21 10.11
C ASP A 590 -41.91 -3.69 9.69
N PHE A 591 -40.73 -4.28 9.89
CA PHE A 591 -40.45 -5.67 9.57
C PHE A 591 -40.85 -6.65 10.69
N THR A 592 -41.43 -6.18 11.79
CA THR A 592 -41.77 -7.02 12.97
C THR A 592 -42.72 -8.16 12.62
N GLU A 593 -43.73 -7.89 11.80
CA GLU A 593 -44.69 -8.93 11.38
C GLU A 593 -44.05 -9.95 10.42
N ALA A 594 -43.14 -9.51 9.55
CA ALA A 594 -42.43 -10.36 8.60
C ALA A 594 -41.43 -11.29 9.32
N ALA A 595 -40.65 -10.74 10.25
CA ALA A 595 -39.71 -11.49 11.07
C ALA A 595 -40.43 -12.53 11.94
N SER A 596 -41.56 -12.15 12.54
CA SER A 596 -42.39 -13.07 13.32
C SER A 596 -42.95 -14.23 12.49
N LYS A 597 -43.33 -14.02 11.22
CA LYS A 597 -43.81 -15.09 10.32
C LYS A 597 -42.71 -16.08 9.93
N LEU A 598 -41.46 -15.61 9.86
CA LEU A 598 -40.29 -16.43 9.57
C LEU A 598 -39.70 -17.11 10.83
N GLY A 599 -40.16 -16.71 12.02
CA GLY A 599 -39.63 -17.23 13.29
C GLY A 599 -38.23 -16.73 13.62
N ILE A 600 -37.82 -15.59 13.06
CA ILE A 600 -36.51 -14.95 13.26
C ILE A 600 -36.68 -13.55 13.87
N THR A 601 -35.59 -12.95 14.33
CA THR A 601 -35.58 -11.57 14.81
C THR A 601 -35.66 -10.58 13.65
N THR A 602 -36.12 -9.35 13.92
CA THR A 602 -36.13 -8.27 12.94
C THR A 602 -34.72 -7.95 12.44
N THR A 603 -33.72 -8.02 13.31
CA THR A 603 -32.31 -7.82 12.98
C THR A 603 -31.79 -8.88 12.02
N GLU A 604 -32.09 -10.16 12.24
CA GLU A 604 -31.70 -11.25 11.32
C GLU A 604 -32.37 -11.11 9.95
N LEU A 605 -33.64 -10.68 9.92
CA LEU A 605 -34.35 -10.42 8.67
C LEU A 605 -33.74 -9.25 7.89
N ILE A 606 -33.42 -8.14 8.57
CA ILE A 606 -32.80 -6.96 7.97
C ILE A 606 -31.40 -7.29 7.45
N ALA A 607 -30.60 -8.02 8.24
CA ALA A 607 -29.26 -8.46 7.84
C ALA A 607 -29.29 -9.37 6.60
N ALA A 608 -30.29 -10.26 6.49
CA ALA A 608 -30.43 -11.12 5.33
C ALA A 608 -30.91 -10.36 4.08
N LEU A 609 -31.78 -9.35 4.23
CA LEU A 609 -32.30 -8.54 3.12
C LEU A 609 -31.26 -7.58 2.53
N GLY A 610 -30.24 -7.20 3.31
CA GLY A 610 -29.22 -6.25 2.89
C GLY A 610 -29.73 -4.81 2.80
N GLY A 611 -28.90 -3.91 2.26
CA GLY A 611 -29.25 -2.50 2.05
C GLY A 611 -30.36 -2.31 1.00
N PRO A 612 -31.03 -1.15 0.97
CA PRO A 612 -32.01 -0.85 -0.08
C PRO A 612 -31.31 -0.64 -1.45
N PRO A 613 -31.80 -1.25 -2.54
CA PRO A 613 -32.96 -2.15 -2.60
C PRO A 613 -32.65 -3.57 -2.08
N PRO A 614 -33.58 -4.21 -1.34
CA PRO A 614 -33.33 -5.54 -0.76
C PRO A 614 -32.95 -6.61 -1.79
N ASP A 615 -31.93 -7.40 -1.47
CA ASP A 615 -31.53 -8.58 -2.25
C ASP A 615 -32.33 -9.81 -1.79
N PHE A 616 -33.52 -9.98 -2.37
CA PHE A 616 -34.40 -11.10 -2.05
C PHE A 616 -33.80 -12.47 -2.41
N GLU A 617 -32.88 -12.54 -3.37
CA GLU A 617 -32.28 -13.81 -3.80
C GLU A 617 -31.24 -14.29 -2.79
N SER A 618 -30.37 -13.38 -2.33
CA SER A 618 -29.43 -13.68 -1.26
C SER A 618 -30.13 -13.87 0.08
N ALA A 619 -31.14 -13.06 0.40
CA ALA A 619 -31.94 -13.20 1.61
C ALA A 619 -32.64 -14.57 1.69
N ALA A 620 -33.25 -15.03 0.59
CA ALA A 620 -33.89 -16.33 0.49
C ALA A 620 -32.91 -17.47 0.79
N ARG A 621 -31.68 -17.36 0.26
CA ARG A 621 -30.61 -18.35 0.47
C ARG A 621 -30.15 -18.39 1.93
N ILE A 622 -29.94 -17.22 2.54
CA ILE A 622 -29.48 -17.07 3.93
C ILE A 622 -30.54 -17.58 4.91
N LEU A 623 -31.80 -17.21 4.69
CA LEU A 623 -32.91 -17.54 5.59
C LEU A 623 -33.50 -18.93 5.31
N GLY A 624 -33.06 -19.61 4.25
CA GLY A 624 -33.54 -20.94 3.87
C GLY A 624 -35.02 -20.97 3.44
N VAL A 625 -35.54 -19.86 2.90
CA VAL A 625 -36.94 -19.71 2.47
C VAL A 625 -37.02 -19.38 0.97
N SER A 626 -38.21 -19.45 0.38
CA SER A 626 -38.39 -19.09 -1.03
C SER A 626 -38.43 -17.57 -1.25
N ILE A 627 -37.94 -17.11 -2.41
CA ILE A 627 -38.00 -15.70 -2.82
C ILE A 627 -39.46 -15.19 -2.82
N GLU A 628 -40.40 -16.01 -3.27
CA GLU A 628 -41.83 -15.67 -3.33
C GLU A 628 -42.48 -15.52 -1.95
N GLU A 629 -41.99 -16.28 -0.96
CA GLU A 629 -42.44 -16.18 0.42
C GLU A 629 -41.94 -14.89 1.08
N LEU A 630 -40.67 -14.52 0.86
CA LEU A 630 -40.12 -13.23 1.29
C LEU A 630 -40.85 -12.05 0.64
N GLN A 631 -41.05 -12.06 -0.68
CA GLN A 631 -41.75 -10.98 -1.38
C GLN A 631 -43.20 -10.78 -0.91
N LYS A 632 -43.83 -11.81 -0.35
CA LYS A 632 -45.23 -11.76 0.12
C LYS A 632 -45.36 -11.24 1.55
N ILE A 633 -44.34 -11.43 2.38
CA ILE A 633 -44.36 -11.04 3.80
C ILE A 633 -43.61 -9.74 4.08
N ILE A 634 -42.66 -9.36 3.20
CA ILE A 634 -41.95 -8.09 3.28
C ILE A 634 -42.88 -6.96 2.81
N PRO A 635 -43.10 -5.92 3.63
CA PRO A 635 -43.92 -4.78 3.23
C PRO A 635 -43.27 -4.07 2.04
N ALA A 636 -44.01 -3.91 0.94
CA ALA A 636 -43.53 -3.15 -0.20
C ALA A 636 -43.34 -1.68 0.18
N GLY A 637 -42.16 -1.12 -0.08
CA GLY A 637 -41.91 0.31 0.05
C GLY A 637 -42.84 1.13 -0.83
N PRO A 638 -42.98 2.46 -0.60
CA PRO A 638 -43.84 3.30 -1.42
C PRO A 638 -43.43 3.20 -2.89
N ALA A 639 -44.38 2.86 -3.76
CA ALA A 639 -44.14 2.79 -5.19
C ALA A 639 -43.67 4.16 -5.70
N ILE A 640 -42.43 4.23 -6.20
CA ILE A 640 -41.91 5.43 -6.86
C ILE A 640 -42.77 5.66 -8.10
N PRO A 641 -43.47 6.81 -8.26
CA PRO A 641 -44.23 7.08 -9.46
C PRO A 641 -43.28 7.16 -10.65
N ALA A 642 -43.67 6.55 -11.78
CA ALA A 642 -42.87 6.53 -13.00
C ALA A 642 -42.44 7.95 -13.41
N PRO A 643 -41.22 8.13 -13.96
CA PRO A 643 -40.70 9.43 -14.32
C PRO A 643 -41.64 10.14 -15.31
N VAL A 644 -42.04 11.36 -14.94
CA VAL A 644 -42.82 12.23 -15.82
C VAL A 644 -41.91 12.61 -17.01
N PRO A 645 -42.32 12.38 -18.27
CA PRO A 645 -41.50 12.74 -19.41
C PRO A 645 -41.31 14.26 -19.50
N PRO A 646 -40.18 14.73 -20.06
CA PRO A 646 -39.80 16.13 -20.01
C PRO A 646 -40.81 17.01 -20.73
N VAL A 647 -41.34 18.01 -20.02
CA VAL A 647 -42.19 19.05 -20.59
C VAL A 647 -41.31 19.96 -21.44
N GLN A 648 -41.57 19.97 -22.75
CA GLN A 648 -40.99 20.92 -23.68
C GLN A 648 -41.48 22.35 -23.41
N ASN A 649 -40.51 23.26 -23.49
CA ASN A 649 -40.62 24.71 -23.79
C ASN A 649 -41.32 25.59 -22.76
N TYR A 650 -40.63 26.64 -22.32
CA TYR A 650 -41.10 28.01 -22.56
C TYR A 650 -39.92 28.96 -22.84
N GLU A 651 -40.11 29.76 -23.89
CA GLU A 651 -39.21 30.76 -24.42
C GLU A 651 -38.98 31.93 -23.47
N TYR A 652 -37.82 32.57 -23.63
CA TYR A 652 -37.48 33.92 -23.21
C TYR A 652 -38.65 34.91 -23.33
N ARG A 653 -38.91 35.66 -22.25
CA ARG A 653 -39.21 37.10 -22.29
C ARG A 653 -39.00 37.79 -20.96
#